data_AF-Q8NCU4-F1
#
_entry.id   AF-Q8NCU4-F1
#
_cell.length_a   1.000
_cell.length_b   1.000
_cell.length_c   1.000
_cell.angle_alpha   90.00
_cell.angle_beta   90.00
_cell.angle_gamma   90.00
#
_symmetry.space_group_name_H-M   'P 1'
#
loop_
_entity.id
_entity.type
_entity.pdbx_description
1 polymer ?
#
loop_
_entity_poly.entity_id
_entity_poly.type
_entity_poly.pdbx_seq_one_letter_code
_entity_poly.pdbx_strand_id
1 'polypeptide(L)'
;MLLAPQGRSFSKKRMGLNRWKRFTRKPSPKPTFGPDSVEHWIKRVEKASEFAVSNAFFTRNSDLPRSPWGQITDLKTSEQIEDHDEIYAEAQELVNDWLDTKLKQELASEEEGDAKNTVSSVTIMPEANGHLKYDKFDDLCGYLEEEEESTTVQKFIDHLLHKNVVDSAMMEDLGRKENQDKKQQKDPRLTMEMRHKQVKENRLRREKELEYQRIEKTLKKSAFLEAQCLVQEEKKRKALEAKKEEEEIQREMVKLRREIIERRRTVKAAWKIEKKRQEENSQNSSEKVMFQSTHILPDEEKMVKERKRKLKEVLIQTFKENQQCQKRYFAAWHKLILDHRIKLGKAGTLSDWKIQLKVLRAWRDYTRFQKLERETQALENDLREENRKQQLATEYNRKQVLRHCFTEWQHWHGAELLKRELALTKEETRKKMDALLQAASLGKLSANGLSGISLPEEATAMVGPPVKNGQETAVPPLWEKPPLGSSGCMLSPPLGRTTTGNLQGSLQNVSLSAPGNKQHKTLGAEPSQQPGSNETLRTTSQKAEPLCLGHFHNRHVFQQQLIEKQKKKLQEQQKTILELKKNLQLAEAQWAAEHALAVTEAQSHLLSKPREEEPRTCQMLVNSPVASPGTEGRSDSRNSLSGLRRKPKQLMTPHPILKAMEERAIQRAECRRILAEKKKKQEEEKLAQLKAQEEERQKREAEEKEAQLERKREEKRLKKMKELEKQKRIKRNQQLEAIAKEHYERVLLRKKGLEPWKRLRMQSKQNIQVAEEHYSLFLQRKYMLTWFQRSQESLARKMAQADQFYSQILLKRVIQSWLQYVIDLQEEVRKFCVHFLQKKIFRAWFNMVREVKIDSQGKHEIAAEHSDRRILWITLRTWKKFVKFMKEERVKEERRQQLRRKVVEILPDFQVPGRYHELYQQSDTWSLSKTSLVNE
;
A
#
# COMPACT_ATOMS: atom_id res chain seq x y z
N MET A 1 49.09 42.80 -94.11
CA MET A 1 47.76 43.09 -94.67
C MET A 1 46.70 42.68 -93.66
N LEU A 2 45.92 43.65 -93.19
CA LEU A 2 44.48 43.60 -92.89
C LEU A 2 43.86 42.25 -92.47
N LEU A 3 43.49 42.09 -91.19
CA LEU A 3 42.11 42.22 -90.69
C LEU A 3 41.97 41.63 -89.28
N ALA A 4 41.46 42.49 -88.40
CA ALA A 4 41.10 42.19 -87.02
C ALA A 4 39.96 41.14 -86.93
N PRO A 5 39.99 40.21 -85.95
CA PRO A 5 38.84 39.39 -85.63
C PRO A 5 37.82 40.20 -84.84
N GLN A 6 36.63 40.40 -85.41
CA GLN A 6 35.46 40.95 -84.71
C GLN A 6 34.97 39.97 -83.64
N GLY A 7 35.48 40.09 -82.42
CA GLY A 7 34.92 39.47 -81.22
C GLY A 7 33.78 40.30 -80.64
N ARG A 8 32.54 39.86 -80.88
CA ARG A 8 31.29 40.48 -80.43
C ARG A 8 31.30 40.91 -78.95
N SER A 9 30.91 42.16 -78.75
CA SER A 9 30.54 42.79 -77.50
C SER A 9 29.40 42.06 -76.77
N PHE A 10 29.71 41.44 -75.62
CA PHE A 10 28.71 41.09 -74.61
C PHE A 10 28.50 42.29 -73.69
N SER A 11 27.32 42.91 -73.80
CA SER A 11 26.87 43.98 -72.92
C SER A 11 26.74 43.47 -71.49
N LYS A 12 27.69 43.82 -70.62
CA LYS A 12 27.56 43.66 -69.16
C LYS A 12 26.57 44.69 -68.58
N LYS A 13 25.30 44.65 -69.02
CA LYS A 13 24.17 45.29 -68.32
C LYS A 13 23.62 44.31 -67.27
N ARG A 14 24.39 44.00 -66.22
CA ARG A 14 23.88 43.29 -65.02
C ARG A 14 24.83 43.34 -63.82
N MET A 15 25.38 44.52 -63.50
CA MET A 15 26.14 44.75 -62.25
C MET A 15 25.77 46.10 -61.60
N GLY A 16 24.51 46.54 -61.75
CA GLY A 16 24.08 47.89 -61.39
C GLY A 16 23.06 48.06 -60.25
N LEU A 17 22.52 46.98 -59.65
CA LEU A 17 21.36 47.10 -58.74
C LEU A 17 21.66 47.01 -57.22
N ASN A 18 22.92 46.86 -56.80
CA ASN A 18 23.26 46.66 -55.39
C ASN A 18 24.11 47.78 -54.75
N ARG A 19 23.97 49.04 -55.18
CA ARG A 19 24.40 50.20 -54.38
C ARG A 19 23.20 50.85 -53.71
N TRP A 20 22.71 50.22 -52.65
CA TRP A 20 21.84 50.89 -51.69
C TRP A 20 22.67 51.92 -50.94
N LYS A 21 22.55 53.20 -51.36
CA LYS A 21 23.04 54.35 -50.61
C LYS A 21 22.47 54.26 -49.19
N ARG A 22 23.33 54.09 -48.19
CA ARG A 22 22.96 54.24 -46.78
C ARG A 22 22.45 55.67 -46.59
N PHE A 23 21.14 55.82 -46.46
CA PHE A 23 20.54 57.07 -46.01
C PHE A 23 21.05 57.35 -44.59
N THR A 24 21.92 58.35 -44.47
CA THR A 24 22.30 58.96 -43.20
C THR A 24 21.06 59.62 -42.62
N ARG A 25 20.31 58.86 -41.82
CA ARG A 25 19.15 59.36 -41.07
C ARG A 25 19.68 60.43 -40.11
N LYS A 26 19.33 61.70 -40.36
CA LYS A 26 19.60 62.80 -39.42
C LYS A 26 19.03 62.40 -38.04
N PRO A 27 19.76 62.66 -36.94
CA PRO A 27 19.31 62.31 -35.60
C PRO A 27 18.00 63.03 -35.31
N SER A 28 16.90 62.28 -35.23
CA SER A 28 15.65 62.79 -34.71
C SER A 28 15.83 63.14 -33.22
N PRO A 29 15.20 64.21 -32.72
CA PRO A 29 15.31 64.62 -31.32
C PRO A 29 14.97 63.47 -30.38
N LYS A 30 15.73 63.35 -29.28
CA LYS A 30 15.52 62.36 -28.22
C LYS A 30 14.02 62.30 -27.87
N PRO A 31 13.39 61.11 -27.87
CA PRO A 31 12.01 60.97 -27.47
C PRO A 31 11.87 61.45 -26.03
N THR A 32 10.99 62.43 -25.81
CA THR A 32 10.49 62.79 -24.49
C THR A 32 9.90 61.53 -23.86
N PHE A 33 10.62 60.94 -22.91
CA PHE A 33 10.20 59.74 -22.21
C PHE A 33 8.96 60.08 -21.39
N GLY A 34 7.81 59.58 -21.83
CA GLY A 34 6.54 59.71 -21.12
C GLY A 34 6.56 58.91 -19.80
N PRO A 35 5.69 59.28 -18.85
CA PRO A 35 5.62 58.68 -17.51
C PRO A 35 5.28 57.18 -17.48
N ASP A 36 4.93 56.57 -18.61
CA ASP A 36 4.61 55.14 -18.76
C ASP A 36 5.80 54.27 -19.21
N SER A 37 7.02 54.82 -19.22
CA SER A 37 8.24 54.05 -19.49
C SER A 37 8.52 53.04 -18.37
N VAL A 38 8.82 51.79 -18.75
CA VAL A 38 9.20 50.68 -17.86
C VAL A 38 10.38 51.06 -16.95
N GLU A 39 11.35 51.85 -17.43
CA GLU A 39 12.48 52.31 -16.62
C GLU A 39 12.06 53.26 -15.47
N HIS A 40 11.03 54.09 -15.68
CA HIS A 40 10.47 54.94 -14.62
C HIS A 40 9.68 54.13 -13.59
N TRP A 41 9.00 53.06 -14.04
CA TRP A 41 8.32 52.13 -13.14
C TRP A 41 9.33 51.35 -12.28
N ILE A 42 10.41 50.84 -12.87
CA ILE A 42 11.50 50.17 -12.14
C ILE A 42 12.11 51.09 -11.08
N LYS A 43 12.46 52.34 -11.42
CA LYS A 43 12.99 53.31 -10.44
C LYS A 43 12.03 53.65 -9.31
N ARG A 44 10.71 53.66 -9.56
CA ARG A 44 9.70 53.86 -8.51
C ARG A 44 9.66 52.66 -7.57
N VAL A 45 9.69 51.45 -8.11
CA VAL A 45 9.70 50.21 -7.31
C VAL A 45 10.99 50.12 -6.47
N GLU A 46 12.15 50.46 -7.04
CA GLU A 46 13.42 50.50 -6.29
C GLU A 46 13.36 51.50 -5.13
N LYS A 47 12.92 52.74 -5.37
CA LYS A 47 12.75 53.74 -4.29
C LYS A 47 11.76 53.29 -3.21
N ALA A 48 10.65 52.67 -3.59
CA ALA A 48 9.69 52.13 -2.63
C ALA A 48 10.32 51.01 -1.78
N SER A 49 11.14 50.15 -2.40
CA SER A 49 11.86 49.09 -1.69
C SER A 49 12.92 49.64 -0.72
N GLU A 50 13.69 50.67 -1.12
CA GLU A 50 14.68 51.32 -0.25
C GLU A 50 14.03 52.05 0.94
N PHE A 51 12.86 52.65 0.72
CA PHE A 51 12.10 53.31 1.78
C PHE A 51 11.53 52.29 2.78
N ALA A 52 11.02 51.16 2.29
CA ALA A 52 10.54 50.06 3.14
C ALA A 52 11.69 49.47 3.98
N VAL A 53 12.88 49.30 3.40
CA VAL A 53 14.08 48.85 4.11
C VAL A 53 14.50 49.88 5.17
N SER A 54 14.52 51.17 4.82
CA SER A 54 14.89 52.23 5.77
C SER A 54 13.94 52.32 6.96
N ASN A 55 12.64 52.09 6.76
CA ASN A 55 11.65 52.02 7.84
C ASN A 55 11.74 50.74 8.67
N ALA A 56 12.06 49.60 8.05
CA ALA A 56 12.22 48.34 8.78
C ALA A 56 13.51 48.32 9.62
N PHE A 57 14.55 49.00 9.15
CA PHE A 57 15.86 49.07 9.80
C PHE A 57 16.17 50.48 10.30
N PHE A 58 15.33 51.01 11.18
CA PHE A 58 15.79 52.08 12.08
C PHE A 58 16.87 51.51 13.01
N THR A 59 18.12 51.60 12.55
CA THR A 59 19.32 51.34 13.34
C THR A 59 19.38 52.35 14.48
N ARG A 60 18.92 51.91 15.65
CA ARG A 60 19.03 52.58 16.94
C ARG A 60 20.52 52.76 17.26
N ASN A 61 21.08 53.87 16.79
CA ASN A 61 22.43 54.29 17.15
C ASN A 61 22.49 54.61 18.65
N SER A 62 23.62 54.21 19.21
CA SER A 62 23.96 54.07 20.61
C SER A 62 24.07 55.40 21.36
N ASP A 63 24.16 55.27 22.69
CA ASP A 63 24.79 56.22 23.62
C ASP A 63 23.91 57.31 24.26
N LEU A 64 23.00 56.90 25.15
CA LEU A 64 22.71 57.69 26.36
C LEU A 64 22.40 56.78 27.58
N PRO A 65 22.95 57.12 28.77
CA PRO A 65 22.97 56.23 29.93
C PRO A 65 21.76 56.42 30.87
N ARG A 66 21.19 55.28 31.29
CA ARG A 66 20.65 54.97 32.64
C ARG A 66 19.87 56.08 33.39
N SER A 67 18.53 56.04 33.31
CA SER A 67 17.59 56.26 34.44
C SER A 67 16.15 55.90 34.01
N PRO A 68 15.21 55.54 34.92
CA PRO A 68 14.51 54.26 34.80
C PRO A 68 13.03 54.38 34.44
N TRP A 69 12.61 53.51 33.52
CA TRP A 69 11.33 52.80 33.46
C TRP A 69 10.23 53.29 34.43
N GLY A 70 9.43 54.22 33.95
CA GLY A 70 8.28 54.72 34.69
C GLY A 70 7.39 55.70 33.93
N GLN A 71 7.27 55.57 32.60
CA GLN A 71 6.20 56.26 31.88
C GLN A 71 5.71 55.41 30.71
N ILE A 72 4.56 54.82 30.99
CA ILE A 72 3.68 54.06 30.11
C ILE A 72 3.48 54.84 28.81
N THR A 73 4.01 54.29 27.72
CA THR A 73 3.72 54.73 26.35
C THR A 73 2.64 53.80 25.81
N ASP A 74 1.43 53.94 26.32
CA ASP A 74 0.20 53.40 25.73
C ASP A 74 -0.54 54.64 25.23
N LEU A 75 -0.70 54.78 23.91
CA LEU A 75 -1.65 55.68 23.20
C LEU A 75 -1.26 55.96 21.73
N LYS A 76 -0.19 55.35 21.16
CA LYS A 76 0.15 55.55 19.72
C LYS A 76 0.02 54.32 18.82
N THR A 77 -0.49 53.21 19.33
CA THR A 77 -0.70 51.99 18.54
C THR A 77 -2.13 51.88 17.99
N SER A 78 -3.09 52.65 18.52
CA SER A 78 -4.48 52.63 18.05
C SER A 78 -4.67 53.35 16.71
N GLU A 79 -4.00 54.48 16.45
CA GLU A 79 -4.13 55.21 15.17
C GLU A 79 -3.65 54.39 13.97
N GLN A 80 -2.58 53.59 14.11
CA GLN A 80 -2.07 52.80 12.97
C GLN A 80 -2.97 51.62 12.58
N ILE A 81 -3.80 51.10 13.50
CA ILE A 81 -4.71 49.98 13.17
C ILE A 81 -5.94 50.52 12.43
N GLU A 82 -6.44 51.69 12.83
CA GLU A 82 -7.55 52.38 12.15
C GLU A 82 -7.19 52.77 10.71
N ASP A 83 -5.98 53.29 10.48
CA ASP A 83 -5.50 53.61 9.13
C ASP A 83 -5.48 52.38 8.20
N HIS A 84 -5.14 51.19 8.72
CA HIS A 84 -5.11 49.97 7.91
C HIS A 84 -6.50 49.48 7.49
N ASP A 85 -7.50 49.63 8.37
CA ASP A 85 -8.87 49.26 8.08
C ASP A 85 -9.52 50.24 7.08
N GLU A 86 -9.23 51.55 7.20
CA GLU A 86 -9.66 52.55 6.22
C GLU A 86 -9.06 52.31 4.82
N ILE A 87 -7.75 52.04 4.74
CA ILE A 87 -7.08 51.73 3.47
C ILE A 87 -7.66 50.46 2.82
N TYR A 88 -8.01 49.45 3.63
CA TYR A 88 -8.62 48.22 3.12
C TYR A 88 -10.05 48.45 2.61
N ALA A 89 -10.84 49.26 3.31
CA ALA A 89 -12.17 49.65 2.89
C ALA A 89 -12.15 50.47 1.59
N GLU A 90 -11.24 51.45 1.47
CA GLU A 90 -11.05 52.26 0.27
C GLU A 90 -10.63 51.38 -0.92
N ALA A 91 -9.74 50.41 -0.70
CA ALA A 91 -9.33 49.47 -1.74
C ALA A 91 -10.49 48.58 -2.22
N GLN A 92 -11.38 48.13 -1.32
CA GLN A 92 -12.58 47.38 -1.69
C GLN A 92 -13.57 48.24 -2.48
N GLU A 93 -13.77 49.49 -2.08
CA GLU A 93 -14.66 50.42 -2.77
C GLU A 93 -14.16 50.72 -4.19
N LEU A 94 -12.85 50.94 -4.36
CA LEU A 94 -12.23 51.16 -5.67
C LEU A 94 -12.40 49.95 -6.62
N VAL A 95 -12.30 48.73 -6.09
CA VAL A 95 -12.50 47.49 -6.86
C VAL A 95 -13.96 47.33 -7.25
N ASN A 96 -14.89 47.64 -6.34
CA ASN A 96 -16.31 47.60 -6.61
C ASN A 96 -16.70 48.63 -7.69
N ASP A 97 -16.23 49.88 -7.58
CA ASP A 97 -16.44 50.92 -8.59
C ASP A 97 -15.85 50.52 -9.96
N TRP A 98 -14.68 49.90 -9.97
CA TRP A 98 -14.06 49.43 -11.20
C TRP A 98 -14.86 48.29 -11.85
N LEU A 99 -15.36 47.35 -11.05
CA LEU A 99 -16.23 46.28 -11.53
C LEU A 99 -17.54 46.85 -12.06
N ASP A 100 -18.18 47.76 -11.33
CA ASP A 100 -19.47 48.33 -11.74
C ASP A 100 -19.36 49.11 -13.05
N THR A 101 -18.31 49.92 -13.20
CA THR A 101 -18.08 50.69 -14.43
C THR A 101 -17.72 49.81 -15.62
N LYS A 102 -16.94 48.74 -15.43
CA LYS A 102 -16.55 47.83 -16.52
C LYS A 102 -17.68 46.89 -16.92
N LEU A 103 -18.43 46.37 -15.96
CA LEU A 103 -19.51 45.42 -16.19
C LEU A 103 -20.73 46.14 -16.83
N LYS A 104 -21.01 47.39 -16.42
CA LYS A 104 -22.00 48.24 -17.13
C LYS A 104 -21.55 48.62 -18.55
N GLN A 105 -20.26 48.87 -18.78
CA GLN A 105 -19.73 49.11 -20.14
C GLN A 105 -19.88 47.89 -21.05
N GLU A 106 -19.63 46.68 -20.54
CA GLU A 106 -19.80 45.46 -21.33
C GLU A 106 -21.27 45.19 -21.65
N LEU A 107 -22.19 45.37 -20.69
CA LEU A 107 -23.63 45.22 -20.93
C LEU A 107 -24.19 46.28 -21.87
N ALA A 108 -23.77 47.55 -21.75
CA ALA A 108 -24.20 48.60 -22.67
C ALA A 108 -23.69 48.38 -24.11
N SER A 109 -22.56 47.69 -24.28
CA SER A 109 -22.03 47.39 -25.61
C SER A 109 -22.75 46.26 -26.34
N GLU A 110 -23.58 45.46 -25.65
CA GLU A 110 -24.37 44.40 -26.29
C GLU A 110 -25.81 44.82 -26.68
N GLU A 111 -26.38 45.89 -26.13
CA GLU A 111 -27.79 46.25 -26.44
C GLU A 111 -27.99 47.21 -27.64
N GLU A 112 -26.94 47.78 -28.21
CA GLU A 112 -27.05 48.66 -29.39
C GLU A 112 -26.70 47.96 -30.71
N GLY A 113 -27.45 46.92 -31.06
CA GLY A 113 -27.28 46.29 -32.38
C GLY A 113 -28.09 45.03 -32.62
N ASP A 114 -29.43 45.16 -32.75
CA ASP A 114 -30.26 44.52 -33.79
C ASP A 114 -31.69 44.30 -33.30
N ALA A 115 -32.43 45.40 -33.27
CA ALA A 115 -33.88 45.35 -33.44
C ALA A 115 -34.19 44.97 -34.90
N LYS A 116 -35.00 43.90 -35.06
CA LYS A 116 -35.68 43.40 -36.27
C LYS A 116 -34.92 42.29 -37.00
N ASN A 117 -35.26 41.04 -36.67
CA ASN A 117 -35.75 40.07 -37.64
C ASN A 117 -36.44 38.88 -36.93
N THR A 118 -37.78 38.94 -36.96
CA THR A 118 -38.67 37.83 -37.32
C THR A 118 -38.54 36.50 -36.57
N VAL A 119 -39.36 36.39 -35.52
CA VAL A 119 -40.19 35.23 -35.14
C VAL A 119 -40.03 34.00 -36.05
N SER A 120 -39.37 32.96 -35.51
CA SER A 120 -39.66 31.57 -35.88
C SER A 120 -39.91 30.81 -34.58
N SER A 121 -41.18 30.79 -34.18
CA SER A 121 -41.70 29.94 -33.12
C SER A 121 -41.62 28.47 -33.57
N VAL A 122 -40.47 27.84 -33.36
CA VAL A 122 -40.36 26.38 -33.45
C VAL A 122 -40.81 25.83 -32.11
N THR A 123 -42.04 25.35 -32.07
CA THR A 123 -42.64 24.60 -30.95
C THR A 123 -41.83 23.33 -30.71
N ILE A 124 -40.84 23.37 -29.83
CA ILE A 124 -40.13 22.19 -29.34
C ILE A 124 -40.81 21.77 -28.04
N MET A 125 -41.39 20.56 -28.07
CA MET A 125 -42.02 19.88 -26.94
C MET A 125 -41.11 19.86 -25.69
N PRO A 126 -41.64 20.15 -24.49
CA PRO A 126 -40.88 20.22 -23.26
C PRO A 126 -40.88 18.86 -22.56
N GLU A 127 -39.97 17.96 -22.94
CA GLU A 127 -39.67 16.77 -22.14
C GLU A 127 -38.14 16.61 -22.03
N ALA A 128 -37.65 16.50 -20.80
CA ALA A 128 -36.27 16.17 -20.40
C ALA A 128 -35.28 17.29 -20.00
N ASN A 129 -35.74 18.47 -19.55
CA ASN A 129 -34.90 19.40 -18.77
C ASN A 129 -35.18 19.28 -17.27
N GLY A 130 -34.76 18.16 -16.67
CA GLY A 130 -34.69 17.98 -15.21
C GLY A 130 -33.43 18.57 -14.57
N HIS A 131 -32.57 19.25 -15.33
CA HIS A 131 -31.25 19.72 -14.85
C HIS A 131 -31.12 21.25 -14.72
N LEU A 132 -32.22 22.01 -14.83
CA LEU A 132 -32.22 23.47 -14.73
C LEU A 132 -33.02 23.96 -13.51
N LYS A 133 -32.78 23.38 -12.33
CA LYS A 133 -33.48 23.81 -11.10
C LYS A 133 -32.67 24.68 -10.14
N TYR A 134 -31.41 24.99 -10.46
CA TYR A 134 -30.57 25.83 -9.60
C TYR A 134 -29.92 26.93 -10.45
N ASP A 135 -30.46 28.14 -10.36
CA ASP A 135 -29.98 29.31 -11.10
C ASP A 135 -28.78 29.98 -10.40
N LYS A 136 -28.46 29.59 -9.16
CA LYS A 136 -27.31 30.09 -8.39
C LYS A 136 -26.47 28.95 -7.82
N PHE A 137 -25.15 29.16 -7.83
CA PHE A 137 -24.17 28.21 -7.29
C PHE A 137 -24.36 27.97 -5.79
N ASP A 138 -24.78 29.00 -5.06
CA ASP A 138 -25.04 28.91 -3.63
C ASP A 138 -26.26 28.02 -3.32
N ASP A 139 -27.29 28.01 -4.19
CA ASP A 139 -28.44 27.10 -4.05
C ASP A 139 -28.06 25.65 -4.33
N LEU A 140 -27.13 25.41 -5.27
CA LEU A 140 -26.57 24.07 -5.50
C LEU A 140 -25.72 23.61 -4.31
N CYS A 141 -24.95 24.50 -3.69
CA CYS A 141 -24.16 24.17 -2.51
C CYS A 141 -25.04 23.94 -1.28
N GLY A 142 -26.05 24.78 -1.06
CA GLY A 142 -27.04 24.60 0.00
C GLY A 142 -27.84 23.31 -0.19
N TYR A 143 -28.23 22.98 -1.42
CA TYR A 143 -28.87 21.70 -1.70
C TYR A 143 -27.91 20.53 -1.50
N LEU A 144 -26.63 20.61 -1.90
CA LEU A 144 -25.66 19.54 -1.61
C LEU A 144 -25.39 19.37 -0.11
N GLU A 145 -25.49 20.44 0.68
CA GLU A 145 -25.43 20.36 2.15
C GLU A 145 -26.72 19.76 2.75
N GLU A 146 -27.89 20.05 2.16
CA GLU A 146 -29.18 19.50 2.57
C GLU A 146 -29.45 18.08 2.03
N GLU A 147 -28.80 17.68 0.92
CA GLU A 147 -28.94 16.40 0.23
C GLU A 147 -28.26 15.31 1.06
N GLU A 148 -28.88 15.01 2.20
CA GLU A 148 -28.76 13.79 2.98
C GLU A 148 -27.33 13.31 3.29
N GLU A 149 -26.31 14.18 3.26
CA GLU A 149 -24.97 13.81 3.76
C GLU A 149 -25.05 13.46 5.25
N SER A 150 -25.86 14.17 6.03
CA SER A 150 -26.08 13.80 7.45
C SER A 150 -26.68 12.40 7.61
N THR A 151 -27.66 12.00 6.77
CA THR A 151 -28.26 10.66 6.86
C THR A 151 -27.38 9.59 6.23
N THR A 152 -26.65 9.88 5.16
CA THR A 152 -25.75 8.93 4.49
C THR A 152 -24.48 8.73 5.29
N VAL A 153 -23.93 9.78 5.92
CA VAL A 153 -22.86 9.71 6.91
C VAL A 153 -23.34 8.95 8.14
N GLN A 154 -24.55 9.21 8.65
CA GLN A 154 -25.10 8.42 9.77
C GLN A 154 -25.27 6.95 9.38
N LYS A 155 -25.83 6.63 8.20
CA LYS A 155 -25.89 5.26 7.66
C LYS A 155 -24.50 4.65 7.49
N PHE A 156 -23.49 5.43 7.10
CA PHE A 156 -22.09 4.96 6.99
C PHE A 156 -21.46 4.70 8.35
N ILE A 157 -21.70 5.56 9.33
CA ILE A 157 -21.27 5.40 10.73
C ILE A 157 -21.97 4.18 11.32
N ASP A 158 -23.28 4.04 11.16
CA ASP A 158 -24.07 2.88 11.59
C ASP A 158 -23.56 1.61 10.91
N HIS A 159 -23.24 1.68 9.61
CA HIS A 159 -22.64 0.56 8.89
C HIS A 159 -21.23 0.22 9.41
N LEU A 160 -20.39 1.21 9.73
CA LEU A 160 -19.07 0.99 10.35
C LEU A 160 -19.18 0.42 11.76
N LEU A 161 -20.15 0.88 12.55
CA LEU A 161 -20.44 0.38 13.90
C LEU A 161 -20.98 -1.06 13.88
N HIS A 162 -21.75 -1.43 12.87
CA HIS A 162 -22.29 -2.79 12.70
C HIS A 162 -21.33 -3.74 11.97
N LYS A 163 -20.29 -3.23 11.32
CA LYS A 163 -19.29 -4.08 10.69
C LYS A 163 -18.41 -4.69 11.79
N ASN A 164 -18.63 -5.97 12.09
CA ASN A 164 -17.79 -6.74 13.01
C ASN A 164 -16.34 -6.75 12.48
N VAL A 165 -15.50 -5.82 12.93
CA VAL A 165 -14.07 -5.74 12.57
C VAL A 165 -13.28 -6.92 13.15
N VAL A 166 -13.87 -7.64 14.10
CA VAL A 166 -13.31 -8.86 14.70
C VAL A 166 -14.41 -9.93 14.69
N ASP A 167 -14.09 -11.10 14.14
CA ASP A 167 -14.98 -12.28 14.16
C ASP A 167 -15.47 -12.52 15.59
N SER A 168 -16.78 -12.69 15.76
CA SER A 168 -17.45 -12.86 17.07
C SER A 168 -16.84 -14.00 17.90
N ALA A 169 -16.21 -14.98 17.25
CA ALA A 169 -15.45 -16.04 17.91
C ALA A 169 -14.23 -15.53 18.72
N MET A 170 -13.52 -14.49 18.27
CA MET A 170 -12.35 -13.96 19.00
C MET A 170 -12.76 -13.07 20.18
N MET A 171 -13.93 -12.42 20.13
CA MET A 171 -14.46 -11.62 21.25
C MET A 171 -14.96 -12.49 22.40
N GLU A 172 -15.61 -13.63 22.10
CA GLU A 172 -16.05 -14.59 23.14
C GLU A 172 -14.87 -15.22 23.90
N ASP A 173 -13.71 -15.37 23.26
CA ASP A 173 -12.49 -15.85 23.91
C ASP A 173 -11.85 -14.81 24.86
N LEU A 174 -12.14 -13.52 24.68
CA LEU A 174 -11.66 -12.46 25.58
C LEU A 174 -12.62 -12.20 26.75
N GLY A 175 -13.93 -12.34 26.54
CA GLY A 175 -14.96 -12.05 27.55
C GLY A 175 -14.97 -12.97 28.78
N ARG A 176 -14.24 -14.10 28.78
CA ARG A 176 -14.17 -15.02 29.93
C ARG A 176 -13.06 -14.73 30.93
N LYS A 177 -12.30 -13.63 30.82
CA LYS A 177 -11.06 -13.46 31.61
C LYS A 177 -10.98 -12.27 32.56
N GLU A 178 -12.05 -11.56 32.86
CA GLU A 178 -11.95 -10.39 33.75
C GLU A 178 -12.59 -10.55 35.14
N ASN A 179 -12.66 -11.76 35.68
CA ASN A 179 -12.97 -11.95 37.10
C ASN A 179 -12.25 -13.18 37.67
N GLN A 180 -10.93 -13.07 37.88
CA GLN A 180 -10.30 -13.42 39.15
C GLN A 180 -8.79 -13.13 39.13
N ASP A 181 -8.46 -11.93 39.60
CA ASP A 181 -7.17 -11.55 40.20
C ASP A 181 -6.88 -12.29 41.51
N LYS A 182 -7.09 -13.61 41.52
CA LYS A 182 -6.53 -14.46 42.56
C LYS A 182 -5.15 -14.88 42.10
N LYS A 183 -4.16 -14.11 42.55
CA LYS A 183 -2.71 -14.42 42.61
C LYS A 183 -2.47 -15.91 42.36
N GLN A 184 -2.31 -16.31 41.10
CA GLN A 184 -2.02 -17.69 40.73
C GLN A 184 -0.62 -17.96 41.28
N GLN A 185 -0.59 -18.73 42.37
CA GLN A 185 0.59 -19.32 42.95
C GLN A 185 1.34 -20.01 41.80
N LYS A 186 2.51 -19.46 41.44
CA LYS A 186 3.27 -19.84 40.26
C LYS A 186 3.79 -21.25 40.45
N ASP A 187 2.99 -22.25 40.09
CA ASP A 187 3.41 -23.63 40.10
C ASP A 187 4.60 -23.80 39.13
N PRO A 188 5.79 -24.21 39.62
CA PRO A 188 6.99 -24.30 38.80
C PRO A 188 6.83 -25.25 37.60
N ARG A 189 5.96 -26.26 37.71
CA ARG A 189 5.66 -27.23 36.64
C ARG A 189 4.97 -26.57 35.43
N LEU A 190 3.99 -25.70 35.65
CA LEU A 190 3.32 -24.98 34.57
C LEU A 190 4.28 -24.01 33.87
N THR A 191 5.13 -23.34 34.66
CA THR A 191 6.18 -22.46 34.12
C THR A 191 7.18 -23.22 33.26
N MET A 192 7.56 -24.44 33.67
CA MET A 192 8.45 -25.33 32.92
C MET A 192 7.79 -25.84 31.62
N GLU A 193 6.52 -26.24 31.67
CA GLU A 193 5.76 -26.63 30.48
C GLU A 193 5.65 -25.49 29.46
N MET A 194 5.37 -24.27 29.93
CA MET A 194 5.30 -23.10 29.05
C MET A 194 6.66 -22.81 28.40
N ARG A 195 7.77 -22.94 29.15
CA ARG A 195 9.12 -22.86 28.58
C ARG A 195 9.36 -23.96 27.54
N HIS A 196 8.98 -25.21 27.80
CA HIS A 196 9.13 -26.30 26.82
C HIS A 196 8.28 -26.08 25.56
N LYS A 197 7.04 -25.60 25.71
CA LYS A 197 6.17 -25.24 24.58
C LYS A 197 6.79 -24.12 23.74
N GLN A 198 7.31 -23.08 24.39
CA GLN A 198 7.99 -21.97 23.71
C GLN A 198 9.28 -22.42 23.01
N VAL A 199 10.08 -23.29 23.63
CA VAL A 199 11.28 -23.88 23.01
C VAL A 199 10.91 -24.75 21.81
N LYS A 200 9.84 -25.54 21.91
CA LYS A 200 9.33 -26.37 20.81
C LYS A 200 8.84 -25.51 19.65
N GLU A 201 8.11 -24.43 19.94
CA GLU A 201 7.65 -23.48 18.94
C GLU A 201 8.81 -22.76 18.24
N ASN A 202 9.81 -22.30 19.01
CA ASN A 202 11.01 -21.67 18.46
C ASN A 202 11.82 -22.63 17.59
N ARG A 203 11.91 -23.91 17.98
CA ARG A 203 12.53 -24.95 17.15
C ARG A 203 11.77 -25.13 15.84
N LEU A 204 10.44 -25.20 15.89
CA LEU A 204 9.59 -25.32 14.69
C LEU A 204 9.71 -24.10 13.77
N ARG A 205 9.79 -22.89 14.34
CA ARG A 205 10.01 -21.65 13.58
C ARG A 205 11.34 -21.69 12.84
N ARG A 206 12.43 -22.09 13.51
CA ARG A 206 13.75 -22.26 12.89
C ARG A 206 13.76 -23.31 11.78
N GLU A 207 13.07 -24.43 11.97
CA GLU A 207 12.94 -25.48 10.94
C GLU A 207 12.20 -24.96 9.70
N LYS A 208 11.08 -24.25 9.87
CA LYS A 208 10.35 -23.61 8.75
C LYS A 208 11.19 -22.57 8.01
N GLU A 209 11.93 -21.75 8.75
CA GLU A 209 12.78 -20.70 8.19
C GLU A 209 13.93 -21.30 7.34
N LEU A 210 14.51 -22.42 7.81
CA LEU A 210 15.48 -23.19 7.03
C LEU A 210 14.87 -23.83 5.78
N GLU A 211 13.62 -24.31 5.84
CA GLU A 211 12.90 -24.80 4.66
C GLU A 211 12.64 -23.69 3.64
N TYR A 212 12.17 -22.52 4.08
CA TYR A 212 12.00 -21.35 3.20
C TYR A 212 13.31 -20.97 2.52
N GLN A 213 14.43 -20.95 3.25
CA GLN A 213 15.74 -20.69 2.65
C GLN A 213 16.18 -21.76 1.63
N ARG A 214 15.82 -23.04 1.85
CA ARG A 214 16.10 -24.11 0.88
C ARG A 214 15.29 -23.92 -0.40
N ILE A 215 13.99 -23.62 -0.27
CA ILE A 215 13.08 -23.35 -1.40
C ILE A 215 13.55 -22.10 -2.16
N GLU A 216 13.95 -21.05 -1.46
CA GLU A 216 14.45 -19.84 -2.11
C GLU A 216 15.76 -20.11 -2.87
N LYS A 217 16.68 -20.90 -2.29
CA LYS A 217 17.92 -21.31 -2.97
C LYS A 217 17.65 -22.19 -4.19
N THR A 218 16.67 -23.09 -4.14
CA THR A 218 16.30 -23.90 -5.32
C THR A 218 15.64 -23.05 -6.40
N LEU A 219 14.77 -22.11 -6.03
CA LEU A 219 14.15 -21.16 -6.97
C LEU A 219 15.18 -20.22 -7.62
N LYS A 220 16.15 -19.71 -6.86
CA LYS A 220 17.26 -18.90 -7.41
C LYS A 220 18.11 -19.72 -8.38
N LYS A 221 18.39 -20.98 -8.05
CA LYS A 221 19.11 -21.89 -8.95
C LYS A 221 18.33 -22.19 -10.23
N SER A 222 17.02 -22.45 -10.14
CA SER A 222 16.19 -22.69 -11.33
C SER A 222 16.07 -21.46 -12.20
N ALA A 223 15.85 -20.27 -11.61
CA ALA A 223 15.80 -19.01 -12.35
C ALA A 223 17.14 -18.67 -13.04
N PHE A 224 18.27 -18.97 -12.39
CA PHE A 224 19.58 -18.80 -13.00
C PHE A 224 19.81 -19.74 -14.19
N LEU A 225 19.41 -21.01 -14.06
CA LEU A 225 19.51 -21.99 -15.15
C LEU A 225 18.59 -21.62 -16.32
N GLU A 226 17.36 -21.17 -16.04
CA GLU A 226 16.42 -20.71 -17.06
C GLU A 226 16.96 -19.48 -17.80
N ALA A 227 17.50 -18.50 -17.08
CA ALA A 227 18.15 -17.33 -17.69
C ALA A 227 19.36 -17.75 -18.55
N GLN A 228 20.16 -18.71 -18.10
CA GLN A 228 21.30 -19.23 -18.87
C GLN A 228 20.84 -19.94 -20.16
N CYS A 229 19.77 -20.74 -20.08
CA CYS A 229 19.15 -21.39 -21.24
C CYS A 229 18.66 -20.36 -22.26
N LEU A 230 17.93 -19.33 -21.81
CA LEU A 230 17.43 -18.26 -22.68
C LEU A 230 18.58 -17.51 -23.39
N VAL A 231 19.66 -17.20 -22.68
CA VAL A 231 20.84 -16.55 -23.28
C VAL A 231 21.49 -17.45 -24.33
N GLN A 232 21.58 -18.76 -24.10
CA GLN A 232 22.13 -19.70 -25.09
C GLN A 232 21.22 -19.82 -26.32
N GLU A 233 19.90 -19.87 -26.13
CA GLU A 233 18.94 -19.87 -27.22
C GLU A 233 19.00 -18.58 -28.04
N GLU A 234 19.11 -17.42 -27.40
CA GLU A 234 19.25 -16.14 -28.08
C GLU A 234 20.55 -16.06 -28.89
N LYS A 235 21.67 -16.55 -28.33
CA LYS A 235 22.94 -16.68 -29.08
C LYS A 235 22.81 -17.59 -30.30
N LYS A 236 22.12 -18.73 -30.16
CA LYS A 236 21.85 -19.65 -31.29
C LYS A 236 20.97 -18.99 -32.35
N ARG A 237 19.92 -18.27 -31.95
CA ARG A 237 19.05 -17.53 -32.88
C ARG A 237 19.82 -16.45 -33.64
N LYS A 238 20.61 -15.63 -32.94
CA LYS A 238 21.46 -14.60 -33.56
C LYS A 238 22.48 -15.21 -34.53
N ALA A 239 23.08 -16.35 -34.18
CA ALA A 239 24.01 -17.05 -35.07
C ALA A 239 23.33 -17.62 -36.32
N LEU A 240 22.08 -18.11 -36.22
CA LEU A 240 21.30 -18.58 -37.37
C LEU A 240 20.85 -17.42 -38.26
N GLU A 241 20.50 -16.28 -37.66
CA GLU A 241 20.12 -15.07 -38.38
C GLU A 241 21.31 -14.47 -39.15
N ALA A 242 22.48 -14.37 -38.52
CA ALA A 242 23.72 -13.97 -39.18
C ALA A 242 24.07 -14.87 -40.37
N LYS A 243 23.89 -16.20 -40.26
CA LYS A 243 24.10 -17.13 -41.38
C LYS A 243 23.13 -16.88 -42.54
N LYS A 244 21.86 -16.60 -42.25
CA LYS A 244 20.86 -16.28 -43.28
C LYS A 244 21.18 -14.97 -43.99
N GLU A 245 21.59 -13.96 -43.24
CA GLU A 245 22.03 -12.67 -43.79
C GLU A 245 23.26 -12.85 -44.70
N GLU A 246 24.27 -13.63 -44.28
CA GLU A 246 25.44 -13.94 -45.10
C GLU A 246 25.07 -14.68 -46.40
N GLU A 247 24.18 -15.68 -46.33
CA GLU A 247 23.67 -16.38 -47.53
C GLU A 247 22.90 -15.45 -48.47
N GLU A 248 22.14 -14.50 -47.93
CA GLU A 248 21.39 -13.51 -48.72
C GLU A 248 22.33 -12.49 -49.38
N ILE A 249 23.37 -12.04 -48.67
CA ILE A 249 24.45 -11.22 -49.22
C ILE A 249 25.16 -11.96 -50.36
N GLN A 250 25.43 -13.27 -50.19
CA GLN A 250 26.04 -14.08 -51.25
C GLN A 250 25.12 -14.22 -52.47
N ARG A 251 23.81 -14.46 -52.26
CA ARG A 251 22.81 -14.52 -53.34
C ARG A 251 22.75 -13.22 -54.14
N GLU A 252 22.71 -12.08 -53.45
CA GLU A 252 22.74 -10.76 -54.09
C GLU A 252 24.08 -10.50 -54.79
N MET A 253 25.21 -10.91 -54.22
CA MET A 253 26.51 -10.79 -54.87
C MET A 253 26.59 -11.60 -56.19
N VAL A 254 26.02 -12.81 -56.22
CA VAL A 254 25.94 -13.62 -57.45
C VAL A 254 25.01 -12.98 -58.47
N LYS A 255 23.88 -12.40 -58.04
CA LYS A 255 22.94 -11.67 -58.91
C LYS A 255 23.61 -10.44 -59.53
N LEU A 256 24.30 -9.63 -58.73
CA LEU A 256 25.07 -8.47 -59.20
C LEU A 256 26.17 -8.89 -60.20
N ARG A 257 26.89 -9.99 -59.95
CA ARG A 257 27.91 -10.50 -60.88
C ARG A 257 27.29 -10.91 -62.22
N ARG A 258 26.14 -11.58 -62.22
CA ARG A 258 25.40 -11.94 -63.45
C ARG A 258 24.95 -10.69 -64.20
N GLU A 259 24.36 -9.74 -63.50
CA GLU A 259 23.88 -8.48 -64.08
C GLU A 259 25.01 -7.65 -64.71
N ILE A 260 26.20 -7.62 -64.09
CA ILE A 260 27.38 -6.97 -64.66
C ILE A 260 27.83 -7.67 -65.97
N ILE A 261 27.81 -9.00 -66.03
CA ILE A 261 28.19 -9.75 -67.23
C ILE A 261 27.17 -9.50 -68.36
N GLU A 262 25.88 -9.50 -68.04
CA GLU A 262 24.82 -9.21 -69.00
C GLU A 262 24.91 -7.78 -69.53
N ARG A 263 25.10 -6.79 -68.66
CA ARG A 263 25.35 -5.40 -69.09
C ARG A 263 26.57 -5.29 -70.01
N ARG A 264 27.65 -6.03 -69.74
CA ARG A 264 28.81 -6.08 -70.65
C ARG A 264 28.47 -6.68 -72.02
N ARG A 265 27.60 -7.70 -72.08
CA ARG A 265 27.16 -8.31 -73.33
C ARG A 265 26.23 -7.38 -74.13
N THR A 266 25.27 -6.73 -73.47
CA THR A 266 24.36 -5.78 -74.11
C THR A 266 25.10 -4.56 -74.65
N VAL A 267 26.04 -4.00 -73.89
CA VAL A 267 26.90 -2.90 -74.35
C VAL A 267 27.73 -3.31 -75.57
N LYS A 268 28.31 -4.52 -75.58
CA LYS A 268 29.05 -5.03 -76.75
C LYS A 268 28.16 -5.25 -77.98
N ALA A 269 26.91 -5.70 -77.80
CA ALA A 269 25.96 -5.88 -78.90
C ALA A 269 25.49 -4.54 -79.46
N ALA A 270 25.11 -3.59 -78.60
CA ALA A 270 24.72 -2.23 -78.99
C ALA A 270 25.84 -1.53 -79.78
N TRP A 271 27.09 -1.67 -79.32
CA TRP A 271 28.25 -1.13 -80.02
C TRP A 271 28.45 -1.74 -81.43
N LYS A 272 28.21 -3.05 -81.61
CA LYS A 272 28.27 -3.70 -82.92
C LYS A 272 27.15 -3.22 -83.87
N ILE A 273 25.95 -3.01 -83.36
CA ILE A 273 24.81 -2.52 -84.14
C ILE A 273 25.06 -1.07 -84.60
N GLU A 274 25.51 -0.21 -83.69
CA GLU A 274 25.82 1.18 -84.03
C GLU A 274 26.93 1.28 -85.09
N LYS A 275 27.95 0.41 -85.01
CA LYS A 275 28.99 0.33 -86.03
C LYS A 275 28.43 -0.01 -87.42
N LYS A 276 27.51 -0.98 -87.52
CA LYS A 276 26.84 -1.31 -88.80
C LYS A 276 25.94 -0.18 -89.30
N ARG A 277 25.23 0.50 -88.41
CA ARG A 277 24.31 1.59 -88.78
C ARG A 277 25.05 2.81 -89.32
N GLN A 278 26.23 3.09 -88.76
CA GLN A 278 27.16 4.11 -89.29
C GLN A 278 27.65 3.74 -90.70
N GLU A 279 27.98 2.46 -90.94
CA GLU A 279 28.37 1.95 -92.27
C GLU A 279 27.21 2.08 -93.29
N GLU A 280 25.97 1.73 -92.91
CA GLU A 280 24.78 1.84 -93.79
C GLU A 280 24.35 3.28 -94.10
N ASN A 281 24.38 4.18 -93.11
CA ASN A 281 24.04 5.60 -93.32
C ASN A 281 25.08 6.30 -94.21
N SER A 282 26.33 5.84 -94.20
CA SER A 282 27.37 6.31 -95.12
C SER A 282 27.09 5.91 -96.56
N GLN A 283 26.33 4.84 -96.79
CA GLN A 283 26.02 4.35 -98.14
C GLN A 283 24.69 4.89 -98.70
N ASN A 284 23.69 5.15 -97.84
CA ASN A 284 22.37 5.62 -98.28
C ASN A 284 22.24 7.15 -98.46
N SER A 285 23.16 7.94 -97.92
CA SER A 285 23.10 9.41 -97.99
C SER A 285 23.39 10.00 -99.38
N SER A 286 23.75 9.18 -100.38
CA SER A 286 24.03 9.66 -101.73
C SER A 286 22.85 9.70 -102.71
N GLU A 287 21.65 9.19 -102.40
CA GLU A 287 20.63 9.02 -103.46
C GLU A 287 19.25 9.68 -103.29
N LYS A 288 18.89 10.29 -102.15
CA LYS A 288 17.49 10.73 -101.95
C LYS A 288 17.33 12.12 -101.31
N VAL A 289 17.55 13.16 -102.10
CA VAL A 289 17.09 14.54 -101.82
C VAL A 289 16.61 15.20 -103.12
N MET A 290 15.32 15.08 -103.44
CA MET A 290 14.53 16.03 -104.25
C MET A 290 13.04 15.63 -104.19
N PHE A 291 12.15 16.59 -104.48
CA PHE A 291 10.67 16.53 -104.52
C PHE A 291 9.92 16.82 -103.20
N GLN A 292 8.85 17.62 -103.08
CA GLN A 292 8.23 18.77 -103.80
C GLN A 292 6.97 19.19 -102.97
N SER A 293 6.40 20.41 -103.14
CA SER A 293 5.42 21.09 -102.26
C SER A 293 4.42 21.99 -103.04
N THR A 294 3.10 22.12 -102.69
CA THR A 294 2.08 23.11 -103.23
C THR A 294 0.71 23.11 -102.45
N HIS A 295 -0.39 23.85 -102.80
CA HIS A 295 -1.07 25.08 -102.22
C HIS A 295 -2.57 24.84 -101.74
N ILE A 296 -3.28 25.80 -101.07
CA ILE A 296 -4.55 25.66 -100.24
C ILE A 296 -5.68 26.72 -100.51
N LEU A 297 -6.98 26.42 -100.22
CA LEU A 297 -8.25 27.17 -100.50
C LEU A 297 -8.99 27.80 -99.24
N PRO A 298 -9.98 28.75 -99.41
CA PRO A 298 -10.47 29.68 -98.35
C PRO A 298 -11.78 29.36 -97.56
N ASP A 299 -12.65 28.41 -97.93
CA ASP A 299 -13.95 28.18 -97.24
C ASP A 299 -13.80 27.63 -95.80
N GLU A 300 -12.69 26.96 -95.55
CA GLU A 300 -12.20 26.54 -94.23
C GLU A 300 -12.13 27.70 -93.22
N GLU A 301 -11.92 28.93 -93.68
CA GLU A 301 -11.61 30.06 -92.80
C GLU A 301 -12.81 30.54 -91.96
N LYS A 302 -14.05 30.44 -92.47
CA LYS A 302 -15.27 30.81 -91.74
C LYS A 302 -15.61 29.80 -90.65
N MET A 303 -15.53 28.51 -90.97
CA MET A 303 -15.72 27.41 -90.02
C MET A 303 -14.71 27.47 -88.87
N VAL A 304 -13.47 27.85 -89.17
CA VAL A 304 -12.41 28.07 -88.17
C VAL A 304 -12.78 29.21 -87.20
N LYS A 305 -13.39 30.31 -87.68
CA LYS A 305 -13.77 31.45 -86.83
C LYS A 305 -14.91 31.10 -85.86
N GLU A 306 -15.91 30.34 -86.28
CA GLU A 306 -17.02 29.95 -85.41
C GLU A 306 -16.59 28.92 -84.35
N ARG A 307 -15.76 27.94 -84.75
CA ARG A 307 -15.11 27.00 -83.81
C ARG A 307 -14.32 27.76 -82.74
N LYS A 308 -13.57 28.80 -83.12
CA LYS A 308 -12.83 29.66 -82.18
C LYS A 308 -13.75 30.38 -81.19
N ARG A 309 -14.96 30.79 -81.57
CA ARG A 309 -15.93 31.45 -80.65
C ARG A 309 -16.47 30.46 -79.62
N LYS A 310 -16.95 29.30 -80.05
CA LYS A 310 -17.44 28.23 -79.15
C LYS A 310 -16.35 27.79 -78.18
N LEU A 311 -15.11 27.68 -78.66
CA LEU A 311 -13.96 27.33 -77.82
C LEU A 311 -13.68 28.37 -76.71
N LYS A 312 -13.82 29.67 -77.02
CA LYS A 312 -13.66 30.75 -76.02
C LYS A 312 -14.76 30.70 -74.97
N GLU A 313 -15.99 30.39 -75.35
CA GLU A 313 -17.13 30.33 -74.43
C GLU A 313 -17.01 29.17 -73.44
N VAL A 314 -16.60 27.98 -73.92
CA VAL A 314 -16.27 26.83 -73.06
C VAL A 314 -15.12 27.16 -72.09
N LEU A 315 -14.11 27.89 -72.55
CA LEU A 315 -12.99 28.32 -71.70
C LEU A 315 -13.44 29.27 -70.57
N ILE A 316 -14.37 30.19 -70.86
CA ILE A 316 -14.93 31.09 -69.85
C ILE A 316 -15.77 30.32 -68.83
N GLN A 317 -16.57 29.35 -69.30
CA GLN A 317 -17.42 28.54 -68.42
C GLN A 317 -16.60 27.65 -67.47
N THR A 318 -15.59 26.95 -68.01
CA THR A 318 -14.65 26.15 -67.20
C THR A 318 -13.90 27.00 -66.17
N PHE A 319 -13.53 28.24 -66.51
CA PHE A 319 -12.92 29.17 -65.54
C PHE A 319 -13.90 29.56 -64.42
N LYS A 320 -15.16 29.86 -64.74
CA LYS A 320 -16.20 30.17 -63.74
C LYS A 320 -16.45 29.00 -62.79
N GLU A 321 -16.55 27.78 -63.31
CA GLU A 321 -16.73 26.57 -62.51
C GLU A 321 -15.54 26.30 -61.59
N ASN A 322 -14.31 26.49 -62.09
CA ASN A 322 -13.09 26.37 -61.29
C ASN A 322 -13.07 27.39 -60.14
N GLN A 323 -13.45 28.65 -60.37
CA GLN A 323 -13.54 29.64 -59.30
C GLN A 323 -14.62 29.28 -58.26
N GLN A 324 -15.77 28.73 -58.69
CA GLN A 324 -16.80 28.26 -57.76
C GLN A 324 -16.31 27.07 -56.92
N CYS A 325 -15.59 26.11 -57.54
CA CYS A 325 -14.97 25.00 -56.83
C CYS A 325 -13.98 25.49 -55.79
N GLN A 326 -13.10 26.44 -56.14
CA GLN A 326 -12.16 27.05 -55.20
C GLN A 326 -12.88 27.72 -54.03
N LYS A 327 -13.93 28.50 -54.28
CA LYS A 327 -14.73 29.14 -53.23
C LYS A 327 -15.33 28.11 -52.26
N ARG A 328 -15.84 26.97 -52.76
CA ARG A 328 -16.36 25.87 -51.93
C ARG A 328 -15.26 25.25 -51.05
N TYR A 329 -14.09 25.00 -51.62
CA TYR A 329 -12.95 24.49 -50.85
C TYR A 329 -12.52 25.50 -49.77
N PHE A 330 -12.35 26.78 -50.11
CA PHE A 330 -11.99 27.80 -49.12
C PHE A 330 -13.02 27.94 -48.01
N ALA A 331 -14.33 27.89 -48.33
CA ALA A 331 -15.39 27.91 -47.32
C ALA A 331 -15.33 26.67 -46.39
N ALA A 332 -15.10 25.48 -46.94
CA ALA A 332 -14.95 24.26 -46.16
C ALA A 332 -13.70 24.30 -45.26
N TRP A 333 -12.57 24.79 -45.79
CA TRP A 333 -11.34 25.00 -45.03
C TRP A 333 -11.54 26.02 -43.92
N HIS A 334 -12.21 27.14 -44.20
CA HIS A 334 -12.51 28.17 -43.20
C HIS A 334 -13.38 27.60 -42.08
N LYS A 335 -14.43 26.83 -42.40
CA LYS A 335 -15.25 26.13 -41.40
C LYS A 335 -14.42 25.16 -40.56
N LEU A 336 -13.56 24.36 -41.19
CA LEU A 336 -12.67 23.43 -40.50
C LEU A 336 -11.73 24.15 -39.52
N ILE A 337 -11.15 25.29 -39.92
CA ILE A 337 -10.27 26.10 -39.08
C ILE A 337 -11.04 26.67 -37.88
N LEU A 338 -12.26 27.18 -38.10
CA LEU A 338 -13.12 27.67 -37.01
C LEU A 338 -13.46 26.55 -36.02
N ASP A 339 -13.87 25.38 -36.51
CA ASP A 339 -14.17 24.21 -35.65
C ASP A 339 -12.95 23.79 -34.83
N HIS A 340 -11.76 23.79 -35.43
CA HIS A 340 -10.51 23.50 -34.71
C HIS A 340 -10.18 24.57 -33.67
N ARG A 341 -10.38 25.86 -33.98
CA ARG A 341 -10.18 26.95 -33.01
C ARG A 341 -11.14 26.84 -31.83
N ILE A 342 -12.41 26.50 -32.06
CA ILE A 342 -13.39 26.27 -30.99
C ILE A 342 -12.98 25.07 -30.14
N LYS A 343 -12.55 23.95 -30.75
CA LYS A 343 -12.06 22.77 -30.03
C LYS A 343 -10.82 23.08 -29.20
N LEU A 344 -9.87 23.85 -29.74
CA LEU A 344 -8.67 24.29 -29.02
C LEU A 344 -9.04 25.20 -27.85
N GLY A 345 -10.00 26.12 -28.02
CA GLY A 345 -10.53 26.96 -26.95
C GLY A 345 -11.13 26.13 -25.81
N LYS A 346 -12.02 25.17 -26.14
CA LYS A 346 -12.60 24.22 -25.17
C LYS A 346 -11.55 23.36 -24.48
N ALA A 347 -10.52 22.90 -25.20
CA ALA A 347 -9.43 22.13 -24.62
C ALA A 347 -8.59 22.98 -23.66
N GLY A 348 -8.35 24.25 -24.01
CA GLY A 348 -7.67 25.23 -23.16
C GLY A 348 -8.40 25.44 -21.84
N THR A 349 -9.69 25.79 -21.88
CA THR A 349 -10.50 26.00 -20.66
C THR A 349 -10.56 24.76 -19.78
N LEU A 350 -10.69 23.57 -20.38
CA LEU A 350 -10.66 22.30 -19.63
C LEU A 350 -9.29 22.02 -19.01
N SER A 351 -8.19 22.39 -19.67
CA SER A 351 -6.85 22.23 -19.11
C SER A 351 -6.59 23.21 -17.97
N ASP A 352 -7.07 24.45 -18.09
CA ASP A 352 -6.95 25.47 -17.05
C ASP A 352 -7.73 25.07 -15.79
N TRP A 353 -8.99 24.63 -15.96
CA TRP A 353 -9.78 24.05 -14.87
C TRP A 353 -9.06 22.88 -14.17
N LYS A 354 -8.47 21.95 -14.95
CA LYS A 354 -7.72 20.82 -14.37
C LYS A 354 -6.51 21.27 -13.56
N ILE A 355 -5.82 22.33 -13.99
CA ILE A 355 -4.69 22.90 -13.24
C ILE A 355 -5.20 23.56 -11.96
N GLN A 356 -6.26 24.37 -12.02
CA GLN A 356 -6.88 24.99 -10.85
C GLN A 356 -7.33 23.92 -9.83
N LEU A 357 -7.97 22.85 -10.28
CA LEU A 357 -8.39 21.75 -9.40
C LEU A 357 -7.20 21.05 -8.72
N LYS A 358 -6.07 20.88 -9.43
CA LYS A 358 -4.84 20.34 -8.84
C LYS A 358 -4.25 21.29 -7.79
N VAL A 359 -4.24 22.60 -8.06
CA VAL A 359 -3.75 23.61 -7.12
C VAL A 359 -4.63 23.63 -5.86
N LEU A 360 -5.96 23.60 -6.01
CA LEU A 360 -6.89 23.53 -4.88
C LEU A 360 -6.70 22.27 -4.04
N ARG A 361 -6.50 21.11 -4.66
CA ARG A 361 -6.18 19.87 -3.94
C ARG A 361 -4.86 19.98 -3.18
N ALA A 362 -3.81 20.46 -3.83
CA ALA A 362 -2.50 20.65 -3.19
C ALA A 362 -2.57 21.63 -2.02
N TRP A 363 -3.35 22.71 -2.14
CA TRP A 363 -3.58 23.65 -1.05
C TRP A 363 -4.36 23.02 0.11
N ARG A 364 -5.39 22.21 -0.16
CA ARG A 364 -6.11 21.43 0.88
C ARG A 364 -5.19 20.42 1.58
N ASP A 365 -4.33 19.74 0.83
CA ASP A 365 -3.38 18.79 1.41
C ASP A 365 -2.33 19.51 2.27
N TYR A 366 -1.84 20.67 1.81
CA TYR A 366 -0.92 21.52 2.57
C TYR A 366 -1.54 22.05 3.87
N THR A 367 -2.79 22.54 3.82
CA THR A 367 -3.49 23.03 5.02
C THR A 367 -3.77 21.90 6.01
N ARG A 368 -4.19 20.72 5.53
CA ARG A 368 -4.35 19.52 6.37
C ARG A 368 -3.02 19.08 6.99
N PHE A 369 -1.94 19.07 6.21
CA PHE A 369 -0.61 18.73 6.68
C PHE A 369 -0.15 19.68 7.78
N GLN A 370 -0.29 21.00 7.58
CA GLN A 370 0.02 21.97 8.64
C GLN A 370 -0.85 21.78 9.89
N LYS A 371 -2.13 21.44 9.73
CA LYS A 371 -3.00 21.17 10.89
C LYS A 371 -2.52 19.94 11.66
N LEU A 372 -2.18 18.86 10.94
CA LEU A 372 -1.62 17.65 11.52
C LEU A 372 -0.30 17.91 12.24
N GLU A 373 0.61 18.72 11.69
CA GLU A 373 1.85 19.12 12.38
C GLU A 373 1.56 19.85 13.70
N ARG A 374 0.60 20.77 13.72
CA ARG A 374 0.20 21.44 14.98
C ARG A 374 -0.40 20.47 15.99
N GLU A 375 -1.30 19.59 15.54
CA GLU A 375 -1.96 18.60 16.40
C GLU A 375 -0.94 17.57 16.96
N THR A 376 0.03 17.14 16.16
CA THR A 376 1.10 16.23 16.60
C THR A 376 2.05 16.90 17.59
N GLN A 377 2.42 18.17 17.38
CA GLN A 377 3.22 18.93 18.35
C GLN A 377 2.46 19.17 19.66
N ALA A 378 1.15 19.46 19.59
CA ALA A 378 0.30 19.60 20.76
C ALA A 378 0.25 18.29 21.55
N LEU A 379 -0.01 17.15 20.90
CA LEU A 379 -0.03 15.84 21.53
C LEU A 379 1.32 15.48 22.16
N GLU A 380 2.44 15.81 21.50
CA GLU A 380 3.77 15.58 22.07
C GLU A 380 4.02 16.41 23.33
N ASN A 381 3.59 17.68 23.33
CA ASN A 381 3.68 18.54 24.50
C ASN A 381 2.79 18.04 25.64
N ASP A 382 1.57 17.62 25.35
CA ASP A 382 0.66 17.03 26.33
C ASP A 382 1.29 15.77 26.98
N LEU A 383 1.89 14.89 26.19
CA LEU A 383 2.60 13.71 26.71
C LEU A 383 3.81 14.08 27.59
N ARG A 384 4.56 15.13 27.22
CA ARG A 384 5.67 15.65 28.05
C ARG A 384 5.15 16.24 29.35
N GLU A 385 4.05 16.96 29.32
CA GLU A 385 3.41 17.53 30.50
C GLU A 385 2.84 16.46 31.42
N GLU A 386 2.17 15.44 30.88
CA GLU A 386 1.69 14.30 31.65
C GLU A 386 2.84 13.55 32.32
N ASN A 387 3.97 13.34 31.64
CA ASN A 387 5.16 12.75 32.25
C ASN A 387 5.72 13.64 33.39
N ARG A 388 5.79 14.97 33.19
CA ARG A 388 6.21 15.90 34.25
C ARG A 388 5.26 15.83 35.45
N LYS A 389 3.94 15.85 35.23
CA LYS A 389 2.92 15.73 36.27
C LYS A 389 3.04 14.40 37.02
N GLN A 390 3.26 13.30 36.31
CA GLN A 390 3.48 11.98 36.91
C GLN A 390 4.74 11.97 37.79
N GLN A 391 5.85 12.54 37.32
CA GLN A 391 7.07 12.66 38.11
C GLN A 391 6.84 13.49 39.38
N LEU A 392 6.21 14.66 39.24
CA LEU A 392 5.84 15.50 40.38
C LEU A 392 4.93 14.78 41.37
N ALA A 393 3.94 14.03 40.88
CA ALA A 393 3.05 13.22 41.72
C ALA A 393 3.82 12.12 42.46
N THR A 394 4.76 11.43 41.79
CA THR A 394 5.59 10.40 42.44
C THR A 394 6.51 10.98 43.51
N GLU A 395 7.13 12.14 43.25
CA GLU A 395 7.96 12.83 44.23
C GLU A 395 7.15 13.33 45.42
N TYR A 396 5.98 13.92 45.16
CA TYR A 396 5.06 14.36 46.20
C TYR A 396 4.64 13.19 47.08
N ASN A 397 4.21 12.07 46.48
CA ASN A 397 3.83 10.87 47.21
C ASN A 397 4.99 10.31 48.04
N ARG A 398 6.21 10.26 47.48
CA ARG A 398 7.42 9.86 48.24
C ARG A 398 7.67 10.78 49.44
N LYS A 399 7.61 12.11 49.25
CA LYS A 399 7.79 13.09 50.32
C LYS A 399 6.70 12.95 51.39
N GLN A 400 5.45 12.72 51.00
CA GLN A 400 4.35 12.50 51.94
C GLN A 400 4.52 11.22 52.76
N VAL A 401 4.86 10.11 52.11
CA VAL A 401 5.12 8.83 52.81
C VAL A 401 6.29 8.97 53.78
N LEU A 402 7.39 9.64 53.38
CA LEU A 402 8.53 9.88 54.27
C LEU A 402 8.19 10.78 55.45
N ARG A 403 7.41 11.85 55.23
CA ARG A 403 6.91 12.71 56.33
C ARG A 403 6.04 11.93 57.29
N HIS A 404 5.11 11.13 56.77
CA HIS A 404 4.26 10.28 57.58
C HIS A 404 5.07 9.27 58.41
N CYS A 405 5.98 8.53 57.78
CA CYS A 405 6.87 7.59 58.46
C CYS A 405 7.74 8.28 59.53
N PHE A 406 8.24 9.48 59.25
CA PHE A 406 9.04 10.25 60.21
C PHE A 406 8.20 10.72 61.40
N THR A 407 6.97 11.20 61.16
CA THR A 407 6.05 11.56 62.25
C THR A 407 5.67 10.36 63.10
N GLU A 408 5.40 9.19 62.49
CA GLU A 408 5.13 7.96 63.22
C GLU A 408 6.35 7.51 64.06
N TRP A 409 7.55 7.61 63.51
CA TRP A 409 8.79 7.33 64.24
C TRP A 409 9.01 8.28 65.41
N GLN A 410 8.74 9.59 65.24
CA GLN A 410 8.83 10.56 66.35
C GLN A 410 7.84 10.23 67.47
N HIS A 411 6.59 9.90 67.14
CA HIS A 411 5.60 9.48 68.12
C HIS A 411 6.03 8.19 68.83
N TRP A 412 6.54 7.20 68.09
CA TRP A 412 7.05 5.96 68.66
C TRP A 412 8.24 6.20 69.58
N HIS A 413 9.22 7.00 69.16
CA HIS A 413 10.39 7.34 69.96
C HIS A 413 10.00 8.07 71.26
N GLY A 414 9.08 9.04 71.19
CA GLY A 414 8.55 9.72 72.36
C GLY A 414 7.83 8.76 73.32
N ALA A 415 6.98 7.88 72.80
CA ALA A 415 6.32 6.85 73.59
C ALA A 415 7.32 5.86 74.22
N GLU A 416 8.39 5.51 73.53
CA GLU A 416 9.43 4.61 74.02
C GLU A 416 10.29 5.26 75.11
N LEU A 417 10.58 6.55 74.99
CA LEU A 417 11.32 7.30 76.01
C LEU A 417 10.51 7.43 77.31
N LEU A 418 9.21 7.77 77.20
CA LEU A 418 8.28 7.77 78.33
C LEU A 418 8.14 6.40 78.99
N LYS A 419 8.14 5.29 78.21
CA LYS A 419 8.14 3.94 78.78
C LYS A 419 9.39 3.66 79.60
N ARG A 420 10.57 4.11 79.16
CA ARG A 420 11.83 3.94 79.89
C ARG A 420 11.85 4.76 81.19
N GLU A 421 11.38 6.00 81.16
CA GLU A 421 11.23 6.83 82.37
C GLU A 421 10.24 6.22 83.36
N LEU A 422 9.09 5.72 82.88
CA LEU A 422 8.13 4.99 83.71
C LEU A 422 8.72 3.70 84.28
N ALA A 423 9.63 3.02 83.58
CA ALA A 423 10.33 1.85 84.11
C ALA A 423 11.31 2.25 85.22
N LEU A 424 12.10 3.30 85.01
CA LEU A 424 13.04 3.81 86.02
C LEU A 424 12.33 4.31 87.28
N THR A 425 11.24 5.08 87.15
CA THR A 425 10.43 5.52 88.29
C THR A 425 9.78 4.35 89.03
N LYS A 426 9.36 3.30 88.32
CA LYS A 426 8.90 2.03 88.94
C LYS A 426 10.03 1.33 89.70
N GLU A 427 11.24 1.32 89.18
CA GLU A 427 12.40 0.76 89.87
C GLU A 427 12.81 1.58 91.08
N GLU A 428 12.77 2.90 90.99
CA GLU A 428 13.03 3.80 92.11
C GLU A 428 11.97 3.66 93.21
N THR A 429 10.70 3.57 92.84
CA THR A 429 9.61 3.33 93.80
C THR A 429 9.73 1.95 94.44
N ARG A 430 10.13 0.92 93.69
CA ARG A 430 10.49 -0.40 94.26
C ARG A 430 11.66 -0.28 95.23
N LYS A 431 12.76 0.36 94.86
CA LYS A 431 13.92 0.60 95.74
C LYS A 431 13.55 1.38 97.00
N LYS A 432 12.68 2.40 96.89
CA LYS A 432 12.16 3.17 98.04
C LYS A 432 11.25 2.33 98.92
N MET A 433 10.37 1.50 98.36
CA MET A 433 9.56 0.54 99.11
C MET A 433 10.43 -0.50 99.80
N ASP A 434 11.42 -1.07 99.11
CA ASP A 434 12.38 -2.01 99.68
C ASP A 434 13.16 -1.36 100.82
N ALA A 435 13.61 -0.10 100.66
CA ALA A 435 14.26 0.66 101.71
C ALA A 435 13.33 0.97 102.90
N LEU A 436 12.05 1.26 102.65
CA LEU A 436 11.04 1.44 103.71
C LEU A 436 10.75 0.12 104.44
N LEU A 437 10.62 -0.99 103.72
CA LEU A 437 10.45 -2.32 104.29
C LEU A 437 11.67 -2.72 105.11
N GLN A 438 12.88 -2.38 104.66
CA GLN A 438 14.11 -2.56 105.43
C GLN A 438 14.18 -1.63 106.64
N ALA A 439 13.76 -0.37 106.53
CA ALA A 439 13.73 0.55 107.67
C ALA A 439 12.68 0.13 108.72
N ALA A 440 11.55 -0.41 108.27
CA ALA A 440 10.51 -0.98 109.12
C ALA A 440 10.98 -2.26 109.81
N SER A 441 11.63 -3.18 109.10
CA SER A 441 12.17 -4.42 109.69
C SER A 441 13.32 -4.15 110.66
N LEU A 442 14.10 -3.08 110.45
CA LEU A 442 15.16 -2.63 111.35
C LEU A 442 14.65 -1.81 112.55
N GLY A 443 13.36 -1.55 112.66
CA GLY A 443 12.77 -0.78 113.77
C GLY A 443 13.15 0.72 113.80
N LYS A 444 13.68 1.26 112.69
CA LYS A 444 14.07 2.69 112.59
C LYS A 444 12.90 3.65 112.35
N LEU A 445 11.67 3.15 112.25
CA LEU A 445 10.44 3.95 112.16
C LEU A 445 9.90 4.35 113.55
N SER A 446 10.77 4.47 114.56
CA SER A 446 10.38 4.94 115.90
C SER A 446 10.02 6.42 115.86
N ALA A 447 8.80 6.71 116.31
CA ALA A 447 8.20 8.02 116.41
C ALA A 447 9.05 9.03 117.21
N ASN A 448 9.76 9.92 116.50
CA ASN A 448 10.17 11.20 117.06
C ASN A 448 9.26 12.27 116.47
N GLY A 449 8.30 12.71 117.28
CA GLY A 449 7.44 13.84 116.97
C GLY A 449 8.24 15.12 116.76
N LEU A 450 7.75 15.92 115.81
CA LEU A 450 7.72 17.39 115.83
C LEU A 450 8.90 18.07 116.55
N SER A 451 9.97 18.36 115.80
CA SER A 451 10.86 19.48 116.12
C SER A 451 11.24 20.17 114.82
N GLY A 452 11.08 21.50 114.83
CA GLY A 452 11.01 22.33 113.65
C GLY A 452 12.29 22.43 112.83
N ILE A 453 12.07 22.77 111.56
CA ILE A 453 12.81 23.74 110.75
C ILE A 453 14.27 23.95 111.19
N SER A 454 15.18 23.25 110.53
CA SER A 454 16.50 23.79 110.22
C SER A 454 16.87 23.37 108.81
N LEU A 455 17.05 24.37 107.97
CA LEU A 455 17.62 24.32 106.64
C LEU A 455 19.14 24.16 106.80
N PRO A 456 19.79 23.09 106.31
CA PRO A 456 21.24 23.00 106.26
C PRO A 456 21.71 23.19 104.81
N GLU A 457 22.26 24.37 104.60
CA GLU A 457 23.43 24.74 103.80
C GLU A 457 24.11 23.70 102.88
N GLU A 458 24.42 24.23 101.69
CA GLU A 458 25.35 23.75 100.68
C GLU A 458 26.76 23.50 101.24
N ALA A 459 27.38 22.36 100.88
CA ALA A 459 28.84 22.19 100.97
C ALA A 459 29.34 21.10 99.99
N THR A 460 29.79 21.58 98.83
CA THR A 460 31.04 21.24 98.11
C THR A 460 31.93 20.10 98.65
N ALA A 461 32.21 19.09 97.79
CA ALA A 461 33.40 18.22 97.75
C ALA A 461 33.21 17.19 96.60
N MET A 462 34.15 16.71 95.78
CA MET A 462 35.60 16.84 95.62
C MET A 462 36.01 15.97 94.41
N VAL A 463 36.58 16.59 93.37
CA VAL A 463 37.88 16.30 92.71
C VAL A 463 38.39 14.85 92.56
N GLY A 464 38.85 14.51 91.34
CA GLY A 464 39.81 13.42 91.09
C GLY A 464 40.32 13.32 89.62
N PRO A 465 41.54 13.80 89.30
CA PRO A 465 42.32 13.51 88.07
C PRO A 465 43.48 12.52 88.36
N PRO A 466 44.48 12.31 87.47
CA PRO A 466 44.55 11.79 86.09
C PRO A 466 45.35 10.44 86.02
N VAL A 467 45.78 9.96 84.81
CA VAL A 467 47.08 9.25 84.50
C VAL A 467 47.01 8.04 83.51
N LYS A 468 47.88 8.09 82.46
CA LYS A 468 48.63 7.05 81.65
C LYS A 468 47.98 6.19 80.51
N ASN A 469 48.46 6.49 79.30
CA ASN A 469 49.20 5.67 78.30
C ASN A 469 48.71 4.28 77.82
N GLY A 470 48.52 4.15 76.50
CA GLY A 470 48.40 2.89 75.74
C GLY A 470 48.30 3.16 74.22
N GLN A 471 48.91 2.31 73.40
CA GLN A 471 49.45 2.56 72.06
C GLN A 471 48.66 1.83 70.93
N GLU A 472 48.78 2.36 69.69
CA GLU A 472 48.65 1.70 68.36
C GLU A 472 47.31 1.51 67.59
N THR A 473 47.30 2.15 66.41
CA THR A 473 46.83 1.68 65.08
C THR A 473 45.32 1.61 64.74
N ALA A 474 44.81 2.65 64.05
CA ALA A 474 44.14 2.57 62.73
C ALA A 474 43.32 3.85 62.39
N VAL A 475 43.90 4.64 61.46
CA VAL A 475 43.41 5.57 60.41
C VAL A 475 41.94 6.11 60.40
N PRO A 476 41.73 7.42 60.06
CA PRO A 476 40.44 8.15 60.11
C PRO A 476 39.74 8.25 58.71
N PRO A 477 38.43 8.57 58.63
CA PRO A 477 37.99 9.98 58.45
C PRO A 477 36.67 10.31 59.19
N LEU A 478 36.58 11.45 59.88
CA LEU A 478 36.24 12.76 59.29
C LEU A 478 34.81 12.80 58.68
N TRP A 479 33.79 12.72 59.53
CA TRP A 479 32.58 13.53 59.30
C TRP A 479 32.71 14.82 60.10
N GLU A 480 33.49 15.74 59.54
CA GLU A 480 33.39 17.15 59.81
C GLU A 480 31.98 17.62 59.50
N LYS A 481 31.34 18.26 60.48
CA LYS A 481 30.13 19.06 60.27
C LYS A 481 30.52 20.34 59.52
N PRO A 482 29.98 20.62 58.32
CA PRO A 482 30.01 21.96 57.76
C PRO A 482 29.05 22.86 58.55
N PRO A 483 29.47 24.07 58.95
CA PRO A 483 28.63 25.03 59.63
C PRO A 483 27.51 25.57 58.73
N LEU A 484 26.35 25.73 59.34
CA LEU A 484 25.13 26.30 58.79
C LEU A 484 25.35 27.78 58.42
N GLY A 485 25.77 28.04 57.18
CA GLY A 485 25.83 29.38 56.61
C GLY A 485 24.44 29.88 56.23
N SER A 486 23.87 30.72 57.10
CA SER A 486 22.62 31.46 56.95
C SER A 486 22.44 32.11 55.57
N SER A 487 21.65 31.49 54.68
CA SER A 487 21.11 32.17 53.50
C SER A 487 19.66 32.55 53.79
N GLY A 488 19.44 33.84 53.96
CA GLY A 488 18.19 34.46 54.39
C GLY A 488 16.98 34.00 53.58
N CYS A 489 16.05 33.30 54.24
CA CYS A 489 14.73 33.09 53.71
C CYS A 489 13.94 34.38 53.96
N MET A 490 13.66 35.11 52.88
CA MET A 490 12.74 36.25 52.89
C MET A 490 11.38 35.79 53.41
N LEU A 491 10.98 36.34 54.56
CA LEU A 491 9.65 36.20 55.13
C LEU A 491 8.68 37.01 54.27
N SER A 492 7.99 36.38 53.33
CA SER A 492 6.79 36.98 52.75
C SER A 492 5.60 36.76 53.71
N PRO A 493 4.90 37.82 54.15
CA PRO A 493 3.89 37.77 55.21
C PRO A 493 2.68 36.86 54.95
N PRO A 494 2.02 36.36 56.02
CA PRO A 494 0.94 35.40 55.93
C PRO A 494 -0.34 36.07 55.41
N LEU A 495 -0.71 35.79 54.16
CA LEU A 495 -2.02 36.18 53.64
C LEU A 495 -3.11 35.35 54.32
N GLY A 496 -4.13 36.08 54.80
CA GLY A 496 -5.22 35.59 55.61
C GLY A 496 -5.89 34.34 55.06
N ARG A 497 -6.05 33.39 55.97
CA ARG A 497 -6.84 32.18 55.83
C ARG A 497 -8.30 32.60 55.58
N THR A 498 -8.75 32.61 54.34
CA THR A 498 -10.17 32.75 54.01
C THR A 498 -10.88 31.47 54.44
N THR A 499 -11.52 31.58 55.59
CA THR A 499 -12.51 30.68 56.16
C THR A 499 -13.40 30.09 55.06
N THR A 500 -13.16 28.83 54.71
CA THR A 500 -14.09 28.02 53.93
C THR A 500 -15.25 27.68 54.87
N GLY A 501 -16.21 28.58 54.96
CA GLY A 501 -17.45 28.37 55.68
C GLY A 501 -18.31 27.36 54.95
N ASN A 502 -18.45 26.17 55.55
CA ASN A 502 -19.67 25.38 55.66
C ASN A 502 -20.64 25.42 54.46
N LEU A 503 -20.45 24.49 53.52
CA LEU A 503 -21.58 23.91 52.78
C LEU A 503 -21.68 22.43 53.10
N GLN A 504 -22.16 22.16 54.31
CA GLN A 504 -22.80 20.91 54.66
C GLN A 504 -24.25 20.98 54.17
N GLY A 505 -24.43 20.81 52.86
CA GLY A 505 -25.73 20.62 52.23
C GLY A 505 -26.09 19.14 52.26
N SER A 506 -26.94 18.78 53.22
CA SER A 506 -27.62 17.49 53.32
C SER A 506 -28.41 17.20 52.04
N LEU A 507 -27.98 16.22 51.24
CA LEU A 507 -28.84 15.55 50.26
C LEU A 507 -28.92 14.07 50.64
N GLN A 508 -29.76 13.85 51.62
CA GLN A 508 -30.24 12.56 52.06
C GLN A 508 -31.25 12.03 51.02
N ASN A 509 -30.97 10.82 50.52
CA ASN A 509 -31.94 9.80 50.11
C ASN A 509 -33.08 10.20 49.15
N VAL A 510 -32.85 10.01 47.85
CA VAL A 510 -33.89 9.60 46.90
C VAL A 510 -33.67 8.11 46.60
N SER A 511 -34.03 7.25 47.55
CA SER A 511 -34.14 5.81 47.32
C SER A 511 -35.56 5.53 46.84
N LEU A 512 -35.66 4.89 45.68
CA LEU A 512 -36.91 4.51 45.02
C LEU A 512 -37.89 3.84 46.00
N SER A 513 -39.02 4.49 46.21
CA SER A 513 -40.19 3.90 46.85
C SER A 513 -40.81 2.87 45.91
N ALA A 514 -40.91 1.64 46.43
CA ALA A 514 -41.51 0.50 45.79
C ALA A 514 -43.00 0.73 45.45
N PRO A 515 -43.48 0.24 44.29
CA PRO A 515 -44.88 0.01 44.05
C PRO A 515 -45.30 -1.20 44.90
N GLY A 516 -46.12 -0.92 45.90
CA GLY A 516 -46.85 -1.96 46.60
C GLY A 516 -48.00 -2.50 45.76
N ASN A 517 -48.51 -3.60 46.29
CA ASN A 517 -49.90 -4.02 46.28
C ASN A 517 -50.38 -4.98 45.20
N LYS A 518 -50.74 -6.17 45.72
CA LYS A 518 -52.04 -6.85 45.52
C LYS A 518 -52.10 -7.61 44.18
N GLN A 519 -52.53 -8.87 44.09
CA GLN A 519 -53.43 -9.62 44.96
C GLN A 519 -53.64 -11.03 44.36
N HIS A 520 -53.93 -11.99 45.25
CA HIS A 520 -54.86 -13.11 45.09
C HIS A 520 -54.45 -14.45 44.45
N LYS A 521 -54.76 -15.46 45.28
CA LYS A 521 -55.39 -16.77 45.01
C LYS A 521 -54.47 -17.95 44.69
N THR A 522 -54.05 -18.73 45.70
CA THR A 522 -54.80 -19.78 46.45
C THR A 522 -55.01 -21.05 45.60
N LEU A 523 -54.40 -22.16 46.02
CA LEU A 523 -55.04 -23.45 46.36
C LEU A 523 -54.02 -24.61 46.21
N GLY A 524 -53.86 -25.42 47.26
CA GLY A 524 -53.47 -26.83 47.09
C GLY A 524 -52.42 -27.39 48.05
N ALA A 525 -52.88 -27.83 49.23
CA ALA A 525 -52.46 -29.04 49.95
C ALA A 525 -51.02 -29.17 50.54
N GLU A 526 -50.89 -28.88 51.85
CA GLU A 526 -50.81 -29.87 52.96
C GLU A 526 -50.36 -31.34 52.64
N PRO A 527 -49.85 -32.11 53.62
CA PRO A 527 -48.69 -31.89 54.49
C PRO A 527 -47.87 -33.21 54.59
N SER A 528 -47.04 -33.34 55.64
CA SER A 528 -46.60 -34.64 56.23
C SER A 528 -45.31 -35.23 55.65
N GLN A 529 -44.17 -35.03 56.31
CA GLN A 529 -43.79 -35.83 57.47
C GLN A 529 -42.58 -35.22 58.20
N GLN A 530 -42.55 -35.56 59.48
CA GLN A 530 -41.78 -35.07 60.60
C GLN A 530 -40.27 -35.40 60.58
N PRO A 531 -39.51 -34.79 61.50
CA PRO A 531 -38.05 -34.76 61.52
C PRO A 531 -37.46 -35.82 62.47
N GLY A 532 -36.22 -36.22 62.22
CA GLY A 532 -35.42 -37.08 63.10
C GLY A 532 -34.05 -36.47 63.35
N SER A 533 -34.01 -35.57 64.33
CA SER A 533 -32.80 -35.00 64.93
C SER A 533 -31.89 -36.10 65.48
N ASN A 534 -30.59 -36.01 65.22
CA ASN A 534 -29.56 -36.39 66.18
C ASN A 534 -28.32 -35.54 65.91
N GLU A 535 -28.29 -34.40 66.60
CA GLU A 535 -27.12 -33.59 66.81
C GLU A 535 -26.05 -34.42 67.53
N THR A 536 -24.87 -34.55 66.94
CA THR A 536 -23.65 -34.78 67.72
C THR A 536 -22.63 -33.76 67.28
N LEU A 537 -22.56 -32.72 68.09
CA LEU A 537 -21.55 -31.67 68.09
C LEU A 537 -20.16 -32.30 68.09
N ARG A 538 -19.43 -32.18 66.97
CA ARG A 538 -17.97 -32.20 67.02
C ARG A 538 -17.41 -31.12 66.12
N THR A 539 -17.14 -30.00 66.76
CA THR A 539 -16.35 -28.87 66.31
C THR A 539 -14.99 -29.40 65.81
N THR A 540 -14.84 -29.56 64.51
CA THR A 540 -13.53 -29.63 63.87
C THR A 540 -13.61 -28.75 62.66
N SER A 541 -12.71 -27.77 62.63
CA SER A 541 -12.65 -26.68 61.68
C SER A 541 -13.13 -27.10 60.30
N GLN A 542 -14.28 -26.55 59.88
CA GLN A 542 -14.57 -26.41 58.46
C GLN A 542 -13.52 -25.44 57.90
N LYS A 543 -12.31 -25.95 57.67
CA LYS A 543 -11.54 -25.47 56.52
C LYS A 543 -12.47 -25.75 55.36
N ALA A 544 -13.13 -24.70 54.89
CA ALA A 544 -13.88 -24.73 53.67
C ALA A 544 -13.03 -25.47 52.63
N GLU A 545 -13.39 -26.73 52.36
CA GLU A 545 -12.86 -27.41 51.19
C GLU A 545 -13.26 -26.50 50.04
N PRO A 546 -12.28 -25.97 49.28
CA PRO A 546 -12.58 -24.96 48.30
C PRO A 546 -13.57 -25.56 47.32
N LEU A 547 -14.79 -25.00 47.28
CA LEU A 547 -15.87 -25.32 46.33
C LEU A 547 -15.39 -25.46 44.87
N CYS A 548 -14.20 -24.95 44.58
CA CYS A 548 -13.52 -25.01 43.30
C CYS A 548 -13.02 -26.42 42.90
N LEU A 549 -12.65 -27.31 43.82
CA LEU A 549 -12.13 -28.65 43.45
C LEU A 549 -13.23 -29.63 43.01
N GLY A 550 -14.45 -29.51 43.56
CA GLY A 550 -15.56 -30.41 43.22
C GLY A 550 -16.01 -30.31 41.76
N HIS A 551 -16.00 -29.10 41.18
CA HIS A 551 -16.43 -28.90 39.80
C HIS A 551 -15.47 -29.52 38.76
N PHE A 552 -14.16 -29.40 38.99
CA PHE A 552 -13.17 -30.01 38.11
C PHE A 552 -13.12 -31.53 38.23
N HIS A 553 -13.32 -32.08 39.43
CA HIS A 553 -13.36 -33.53 39.63
C HIS A 553 -14.52 -34.16 38.84
N ASN A 554 -15.72 -33.59 38.95
CA ASN A 554 -16.89 -34.08 38.22
C ASN A 554 -16.73 -33.98 36.69
N ARG A 555 -16.15 -32.87 36.19
CA ARG A 555 -15.86 -32.71 34.76
C ARG A 555 -14.82 -33.69 34.25
N HIS A 556 -13.76 -33.93 35.03
CA HIS A 556 -12.71 -34.88 34.68
C HIS A 556 -13.22 -36.32 34.68
N VAL A 557 -14.02 -36.71 35.68
CA VAL A 557 -14.69 -38.01 35.74
C VAL A 557 -15.63 -38.20 34.53
N PHE A 558 -16.40 -37.17 34.16
CA PHE A 558 -17.25 -37.23 32.96
C PHE A 558 -16.42 -37.40 31.68
N GLN A 559 -15.29 -36.69 31.53
CA GLN A 559 -14.39 -36.87 30.40
C GLN A 559 -13.82 -38.29 30.33
N GLN A 560 -13.42 -38.86 31.46
CA GLN A 560 -12.95 -40.25 31.52
C GLN A 560 -14.06 -41.23 31.10
N GLN A 561 -15.27 -41.06 31.61
CA GLN A 561 -16.43 -41.88 31.22
C GLN A 561 -16.74 -41.76 29.72
N LEU A 562 -16.60 -40.57 29.14
CA LEU A 562 -16.83 -40.36 27.71
C LEU A 562 -15.77 -41.07 26.85
N ILE A 563 -14.50 -40.99 27.25
CA ILE A 563 -13.39 -41.68 26.59
C ILE A 563 -13.57 -43.20 26.69
N GLU A 564 -13.99 -43.71 27.85
CA GLU A 564 -14.27 -45.14 28.03
C GLU A 564 -15.45 -45.60 27.16
N LYS A 565 -16.53 -44.82 27.07
CA LYS A 565 -17.65 -45.11 26.17
C LYS A 565 -17.20 -45.15 24.71
N GLN A 566 -16.33 -44.24 24.28
CA GLN A 566 -15.77 -44.25 22.92
C GLN A 566 -14.89 -45.48 22.67
N LYS A 567 -14.04 -45.87 23.64
CA LYS A 567 -13.23 -47.09 23.56
C LYS A 567 -14.10 -48.35 23.45
N LYS A 568 -15.19 -48.44 24.23
CA LYS A 568 -16.15 -49.55 24.15
C LYS A 568 -16.82 -49.62 22.77
N LYS A 569 -17.27 -48.49 22.22
CA LYS A 569 -17.83 -48.43 20.85
C LYS A 569 -16.83 -48.86 19.78
N LEU A 570 -15.57 -48.45 19.89
CA LEU A 570 -14.52 -48.91 18.96
C LEU A 570 -14.28 -50.42 19.05
N GLN A 571 -14.29 -50.98 20.26
CA GLN A 571 -14.18 -52.44 20.45
C GLN A 571 -15.40 -53.19 19.90
N GLU A 572 -16.61 -52.67 20.08
CA GLU A 572 -17.83 -53.23 19.49
C GLU A 572 -17.77 -53.20 17.96
N GLN A 573 -17.33 -52.09 17.36
CA GLN A 573 -17.11 -52.00 15.92
C GLN A 573 -16.03 -52.98 15.42
N GLN A 574 -14.96 -53.18 16.17
CA GLN A 574 -13.96 -54.19 15.83
C GLN A 574 -14.53 -55.62 15.89
N LYS A 575 -15.38 -55.91 16.88
CA LYS A 575 -16.08 -57.20 16.97
C LYS A 575 -17.03 -57.41 15.80
N THR A 576 -17.82 -56.41 15.41
CA THR A 576 -18.74 -56.54 14.27
C THR A 576 -17.98 -56.71 12.96
N ILE A 577 -16.84 -56.04 12.77
CA ILE A 577 -15.98 -56.24 11.58
C ILE A 577 -15.42 -57.67 11.54
N LEU A 578 -14.98 -58.22 12.69
CA LEU A 578 -14.50 -59.59 12.77
C LEU A 578 -15.61 -60.62 12.51
N GLU A 579 -16.81 -60.38 13.05
CA GLU A 579 -18.00 -61.21 12.82
C GLU A 579 -18.37 -61.22 11.34
N LEU A 580 -18.41 -60.05 10.69
CA LEU A 580 -18.69 -59.92 9.27
C LEU A 580 -17.62 -60.62 8.41
N LYS A 581 -16.34 -60.53 8.79
CA LYS A 581 -15.26 -61.28 8.11
C LYS A 581 -15.42 -62.79 8.25
N LYS A 582 -15.81 -63.29 9.43
CA LYS A 582 -16.09 -64.72 9.64
C LYS A 582 -17.30 -65.17 8.81
N ASN A 583 -18.37 -64.38 8.78
CA ASN A 583 -19.55 -64.69 7.97
C ASN A 583 -19.22 -64.69 6.48
N LEU A 584 -18.35 -63.79 6.02
CA LEU A 584 -17.85 -63.80 4.65
C LEU A 584 -17.04 -65.07 4.36
N GLN A 585 -16.15 -65.47 5.26
CA GLN A 585 -15.37 -66.72 5.12
C GLN A 585 -16.26 -67.97 5.13
N LEU A 586 -17.29 -68.01 5.98
CA LEU A 586 -18.25 -69.11 6.01
C LEU A 586 -19.06 -69.17 4.72
N ALA A 587 -19.51 -68.01 4.20
CA ALA A 587 -20.20 -67.95 2.92
C ALA A 587 -19.29 -68.40 1.77
N GLU A 588 -18.02 -67.98 1.76
CA GLU A 588 -17.04 -68.41 0.76
C GLU A 588 -16.76 -69.91 0.85
N ALA A 589 -16.68 -70.48 2.06
CA ALA A 589 -16.56 -71.92 2.26
C ALA A 589 -17.82 -72.70 1.81
N GLN A 590 -19.02 -72.15 2.03
CA GLN A 590 -20.27 -72.71 1.53
C GLN A 590 -20.30 -72.71 0.00
N TRP A 591 -19.98 -71.59 -0.63
CA TRP A 591 -19.85 -71.50 -2.09
C TRP A 591 -18.80 -72.47 -2.64
N ALA A 592 -17.64 -72.57 -2.00
CA ALA A 592 -16.59 -73.51 -2.39
C ALA A 592 -17.05 -74.97 -2.26
N ALA A 593 -17.80 -75.32 -1.21
CA ALA A 593 -18.36 -76.66 -1.02
C ALA A 593 -19.45 -76.97 -2.07
N GLU A 594 -20.32 -76.01 -2.39
CA GLU A 594 -21.33 -76.14 -3.46
C GLU A 594 -20.65 -76.30 -4.83
N HIS A 595 -19.59 -75.54 -5.11
CA HIS A 595 -18.81 -75.70 -6.32
C HIS A 595 -18.09 -77.06 -6.38
N ALA A 596 -17.52 -77.53 -5.27
CA ALA A 596 -16.88 -78.84 -5.21
C ALA A 596 -17.90 -79.98 -5.40
N LEU A 597 -19.10 -79.88 -4.81
CA LEU A 597 -20.20 -80.81 -5.03
C LEU A 597 -20.65 -80.82 -6.49
N ALA A 598 -20.83 -79.65 -7.10
CA ALA A 598 -21.19 -79.54 -8.53
C ALA A 598 -20.12 -80.14 -9.45
N VAL A 599 -18.83 -79.97 -9.13
CA VAL A 599 -17.72 -80.61 -9.86
C VAL A 599 -17.71 -82.12 -9.65
N THR A 600 -17.99 -82.59 -8.43
CA THR A 600 -18.04 -84.02 -8.10
C THR A 600 -19.23 -84.70 -8.80
N GLU A 601 -20.41 -84.07 -8.81
CA GLU A 601 -21.57 -84.54 -9.58
C GLU A 601 -21.26 -84.54 -11.08
N ALA A 602 -20.63 -83.49 -11.61
CA ALA A 602 -20.21 -83.44 -13.00
C ALA A 602 -19.20 -84.55 -13.35
N GLN A 603 -18.24 -84.85 -12.46
CA GLN A 603 -17.29 -85.97 -12.64
C GLN A 603 -17.99 -87.33 -12.54
N SER A 604 -18.93 -87.51 -11.60
CA SER A 604 -19.72 -88.74 -11.49
C SER A 604 -20.55 -89.00 -12.75
N HIS A 605 -21.14 -87.95 -13.33
CA HIS A 605 -21.86 -88.05 -14.60
C HIS A 605 -20.95 -88.30 -15.81
N LEU A 606 -19.67 -87.93 -15.74
CA LEU A 606 -18.67 -88.24 -16.78
C LEU A 606 -18.10 -89.66 -16.64
N LEU A 607 -17.96 -90.19 -15.42
CA LEU A 607 -17.44 -91.54 -15.19
C LEU A 607 -18.50 -92.64 -15.42
N SER A 608 -19.79 -92.29 -15.40
CA SER A 608 -20.89 -93.23 -15.67
C SER A 608 -21.26 -93.36 -17.16
N LYS A 609 -20.37 -92.99 -18.10
CA LYS A 609 -20.62 -93.22 -19.53
C LYS A 609 -20.02 -94.57 -19.97
N PRO A 610 -20.86 -95.54 -20.39
CA PRO A 610 -20.44 -96.89 -20.71
C PRO A 610 -19.57 -96.88 -21.96
N ARG A 611 -18.35 -97.44 -21.85
CA ARG A 611 -17.50 -97.74 -22.99
C ARG A 611 -18.10 -98.90 -23.76
N GLU A 612 -18.27 -98.64 -25.04
CA GLU A 612 -18.57 -99.61 -26.08
C GLU A 612 -17.45 -100.65 -26.13
N GLU A 613 -17.76 -101.90 -25.81
CA GLU A 613 -16.93 -103.05 -26.14
C GLU A 613 -17.76 -104.03 -26.97
N GLU A 614 -17.25 -104.23 -28.19
CA GLU A 614 -17.78 -105.01 -29.30
C GLU A 614 -17.85 -106.53 -29.05
N PRO A 615 -18.59 -107.28 -29.90
CA PRO A 615 -19.24 -108.52 -29.50
C PRO A 615 -18.36 -109.76 -29.67
N ARG A 616 -18.35 -110.62 -28.66
CA ARG A 616 -17.79 -111.97 -28.75
C ARG A 616 -18.78 -112.94 -29.36
N THR A 617 -18.55 -113.22 -30.64
CA THR A 617 -18.94 -114.44 -31.37
C THR A 617 -18.20 -115.66 -30.80
N CYS A 618 -18.91 -116.77 -30.60
CA CYS A 618 -18.51 -118.19 -30.37
C CYS A 618 -19.44 -118.77 -29.28
N GLN A 619 -20.00 -119.98 -29.28
CA GLN A 619 -19.98 -121.17 -30.14
C GLN A 619 -21.17 -122.05 -29.70
N MET A 620 -21.97 -122.50 -30.66
CA MET A 620 -22.34 -123.91 -30.92
C MET A 620 -22.37 -124.92 -29.75
N LEU A 621 -23.57 -125.39 -29.37
CA LEU A 621 -23.85 -126.76 -28.89
C LEU A 621 -25.34 -127.08 -29.20
N VAL A 622 -25.64 -127.86 -30.25
CA VAL A 622 -25.85 -129.34 -30.26
C VAL A 622 -27.33 -129.74 -30.07
N ASN A 623 -27.91 -130.11 -31.21
CA ASN A 623 -28.70 -131.31 -31.52
C ASN A 623 -30.00 -131.64 -30.75
N SER A 624 -31.12 -131.58 -31.50
CA SER A 624 -32.01 -132.74 -31.73
C SER A 624 -33.17 -132.38 -32.70
N PRO A 625 -33.12 -132.84 -33.97
CA PRO A 625 -34.25 -132.90 -34.88
C PRO A 625 -34.80 -134.33 -34.98
N VAL A 626 -36.12 -134.51 -34.91
CA VAL A 626 -36.79 -135.70 -35.45
C VAL A 626 -38.00 -135.23 -36.26
N ALA A 627 -37.82 -135.27 -37.57
CA ALA A 627 -38.88 -135.24 -38.55
C ALA A 627 -39.40 -136.68 -38.75
N SER A 628 -40.70 -136.82 -38.98
CA SER A 628 -41.28 -137.95 -39.71
C SER A 628 -42.62 -137.51 -40.33
N PRO A 629 -42.62 -137.14 -41.63
CA PRO A 629 -43.81 -137.07 -42.46
C PRO A 629 -44.07 -138.44 -43.08
N GLY A 630 -45.28 -138.96 -42.90
CA GLY A 630 -45.77 -140.21 -43.50
C GLY A 630 -47.06 -139.95 -44.24
N THR A 631 -46.96 -140.00 -45.56
CA THR A 631 -47.94 -139.67 -46.58
C THR A 631 -48.80 -140.90 -46.94
N GLU A 632 -50.09 -140.63 -47.19
CA GLU A 632 -51.03 -141.33 -48.08
C GLU A 632 -51.40 -142.82 -47.90
N GLY A 633 -52.72 -143.03 -47.81
CA GLY A 633 -53.41 -144.30 -48.02
C GLY A 633 -54.87 -144.03 -48.41
N ARG A 634 -55.09 -143.73 -49.68
CA ARG A 634 -56.39 -143.58 -50.36
C ARG A 634 -56.88 -144.96 -50.79
N SER A 635 -58.16 -145.30 -50.54
CA SER A 635 -59.10 -145.81 -51.57
C SER A 635 -60.38 -146.37 -50.93
N ASP A 636 -61.50 -145.89 -51.46
CA ASP A 636 -62.83 -146.49 -51.33
C ASP A 636 -62.85 -147.93 -51.84
N SER A 637 -63.61 -148.81 -51.17
CA SER A 637 -64.20 -149.99 -51.82
C SER A 637 -65.65 -150.14 -51.37
N ARG A 638 -66.50 -150.08 -52.39
CA ARG A 638 -67.95 -150.01 -52.40
C ARG A 638 -68.57 -151.41 -52.38
N ASN A 639 -69.74 -151.50 -51.76
CA ASN A 639 -70.84 -152.45 -51.98
C ASN A 639 -70.61 -153.96 -51.77
N SER A 640 -71.25 -154.47 -50.73
CA SER A 640 -71.96 -155.75 -50.78
C SER A 640 -73.46 -155.51 -50.58
N LEU A 641 -74.18 -155.41 -51.70
CA LEU A 641 -75.62 -155.64 -51.80
C LEU A 641 -75.81 -157.15 -52.07
N SER A 642 -76.46 -157.87 -51.18
CA SER A 642 -77.10 -159.16 -51.49
C SER A 642 -78.11 -159.53 -50.41
N GLY A 643 -79.26 -160.09 -50.81
CA GLY A 643 -80.09 -160.89 -49.90
C GLY A 643 -81.53 -160.40 -49.69
N LEU A 644 -82.41 -160.83 -50.58
CA LEU A 644 -83.83 -160.56 -50.70
C LEU A 644 -84.70 -161.47 -49.80
N ARG A 645 -85.81 -160.90 -49.27
CA ARG A 645 -87.10 -161.50 -48.83
C ARG A 645 -87.14 -162.75 -47.92
N ARG A 646 -87.87 -162.59 -46.79
CA ARG A 646 -89.14 -163.30 -46.47
C ARG A 646 -89.91 -162.55 -45.37
N LYS A 647 -91.18 -162.23 -45.62
CA LYS A 647 -92.30 -161.98 -44.67
C LYS A 647 -93.21 -163.24 -44.76
N PRO A 648 -94.28 -163.50 -43.96
CA PRO A 648 -94.83 -162.89 -42.72
C PRO A 648 -95.27 -163.97 -41.65
N LYS A 649 -96.09 -163.53 -40.65
CA LYS A 649 -96.87 -164.24 -39.58
C LYS A 649 -96.25 -164.02 -38.18
N GLN A 650 -96.68 -163.03 -37.38
CA GLN A 650 -97.86 -163.02 -36.50
C GLN A 650 -98.03 -164.32 -35.68
N LEU A 651 -97.63 -164.31 -34.40
CA LEU A 651 -98.51 -164.42 -33.21
C LEU A 651 -97.69 -164.72 -31.93
N MET A 652 -98.21 -164.20 -30.82
CA MET A 652 -97.91 -164.43 -29.40
C MET A 652 -96.71 -163.71 -28.75
N THR A 653 -97.05 -162.55 -28.20
CA THR A 653 -96.86 -162.16 -26.79
C THR A 653 -95.59 -162.67 -26.11
N PRO A 654 -94.58 -161.80 -25.93
CA PRO A 654 -93.36 -162.13 -25.22
C PRO A 654 -93.63 -162.58 -23.78
N HIS A 655 -93.17 -163.77 -23.40
CA HIS A 655 -93.09 -164.19 -21.99
C HIS A 655 -92.30 -163.11 -21.19
N PRO A 656 -92.62 -162.86 -19.90
CA PRO A 656 -92.27 -161.65 -19.13
C PRO A 656 -90.78 -161.25 -19.06
N ILE A 657 -89.87 -162.15 -19.42
CA ILE A 657 -88.42 -161.92 -19.38
C ILE A 657 -87.97 -160.88 -20.44
N LEU A 658 -88.63 -160.84 -21.60
CA LEU A 658 -88.29 -159.88 -22.67
C LEU A 658 -88.74 -158.45 -22.35
N LYS A 659 -89.87 -158.30 -21.63
CA LYS A 659 -90.37 -156.99 -21.15
C LYS A 659 -89.40 -156.33 -20.16
N ALA A 660 -88.87 -157.11 -19.22
CA ALA A 660 -87.85 -156.66 -18.26
C ALA A 660 -86.49 -156.32 -18.92
N MET A 661 -86.25 -156.77 -20.16
CA MET A 661 -85.07 -156.40 -20.94
C MET A 661 -85.27 -155.06 -21.66
N GLU A 662 -86.48 -154.79 -22.16
CA GLU A 662 -86.87 -153.51 -22.78
C GLU A 662 -86.88 -152.36 -21.76
N GLU A 663 -87.41 -152.57 -20.55
CA GLU A 663 -87.41 -151.56 -19.49
C GLU A 663 -85.99 -151.17 -19.05
N ARG A 664 -85.09 -152.17 -18.95
CA ARG A 664 -83.65 -151.92 -18.69
C ARG A 664 -82.98 -151.16 -19.83
N ALA A 665 -83.41 -151.37 -21.09
CA ALA A 665 -82.90 -150.62 -22.23
C ALA A 665 -83.35 -149.15 -22.19
N ILE A 666 -84.60 -148.89 -21.80
CA ILE A 666 -85.16 -147.54 -21.66
C ILE A 666 -84.45 -146.77 -20.54
N GLN A 667 -84.27 -147.36 -19.36
CA GLN A 667 -83.56 -146.71 -18.24
C GLN A 667 -82.10 -146.35 -18.57
N ARG A 668 -81.40 -147.25 -19.29
CA ARG A 668 -80.03 -146.96 -19.77
C ARG A 668 -80.02 -145.81 -20.78
N ALA A 669 -81.03 -145.71 -21.62
CA ALA A 669 -81.17 -144.60 -22.57
C ALA A 669 -81.43 -143.27 -21.85
N GLU A 670 -82.28 -143.26 -20.82
CA GLU A 670 -82.51 -142.07 -19.98
C GLU A 670 -81.27 -141.65 -19.20
N CYS A 671 -80.53 -142.59 -18.61
CA CYS A 671 -79.29 -142.31 -17.90
C CYS A 671 -78.24 -141.68 -18.84
N ARG A 672 -78.15 -142.15 -20.09
CA ARG A 672 -77.29 -141.54 -21.12
C ARG A 672 -77.72 -140.12 -21.47
N ARG A 673 -79.03 -139.84 -21.53
CA ARG A 673 -79.56 -138.50 -21.81
C ARG A 673 -79.21 -137.51 -20.71
N ILE A 674 -79.40 -137.88 -19.44
CA ILE A 674 -79.09 -137.01 -18.28
C ILE A 674 -77.59 -136.71 -18.20
N LEU A 675 -76.74 -137.71 -18.45
CA LEU A 675 -75.29 -137.50 -18.48
C LEU A 675 -74.86 -136.59 -19.63
N ALA A 676 -75.48 -136.71 -20.80
CA ALA A 676 -75.21 -135.83 -21.94
C ALA A 676 -75.66 -134.39 -21.67
N GLU A 677 -76.81 -134.17 -21.03
CA GLU A 677 -77.29 -132.83 -20.65
C GLU A 677 -76.40 -132.16 -19.59
N LYS A 678 -75.92 -132.90 -18.58
CA LYS A 678 -74.98 -132.36 -17.59
C LYS A 678 -73.64 -131.96 -18.24
N LYS A 679 -73.13 -132.76 -19.18
CA LYS A 679 -71.93 -132.40 -19.94
C LYS A 679 -72.14 -131.15 -20.78
N LYS A 680 -73.27 -131.04 -21.48
CA LYS A 680 -73.61 -129.84 -22.25
C LYS A 680 -73.68 -128.60 -21.38
N LYS A 681 -74.32 -128.66 -20.20
CA LYS A 681 -74.37 -127.54 -19.25
C LYS A 681 -72.98 -127.12 -18.76
N GLN A 682 -72.12 -128.08 -18.44
CA GLN A 682 -70.74 -127.78 -18.04
C GLN A 682 -69.91 -127.17 -19.18
N GLU A 683 -70.13 -127.62 -20.42
CA GLU A 683 -69.51 -127.04 -21.60
C GLU A 683 -70.03 -125.61 -21.86
N GLU A 684 -71.35 -125.39 -21.75
CA GLU A 684 -71.98 -124.08 -21.87
C GLU A 684 -71.52 -123.11 -20.77
N GLU A 685 -71.40 -123.56 -19.52
CA GLU A 685 -70.88 -122.76 -18.40
C GLU A 685 -69.41 -122.38 -18.61
N LYS A 686 -68.58 -123.31 -19.09
CA LYS A 686 -67.18 -123.01 -19.45
C LYS A 686 -67.10 -122.01 -20.60
N LEU A 687 -67.95 -122.16 -21.61
CA LEU A 687 -68.03 -121.23 -22.73
C LEU A 687 -68.54 -119.85 -22.27
N ALA A 688 -69.49 -119.80 -21.34
CA ALA A 688 -69.99 -118.56 -20.75
C ALA A 688 -68.93 -117.86 -19.88
N GLN A 689 -68.15 -118.61 -19.10
CA GLN A 689 -67.04 -118.06 -18.31
C GLN A 689 -65.91 -117.51 -19.20
N LEU A 690 -65.56 -118.22 -20.27
CA LEU A 690 -64.57 -117.73 -21.24
C LEU A 690 -65.06 -116.46 -21.95
N LYS A 691 -66.33 -116.42 -22.38
CA LYS A 691 -66.93 -115.20 -22.96
C LYS A 691 -66.96 -114.03 -21.97
N ALA A 692 -67.34 -114.27 -20.72
CA ALA A 692 -67.34 -113.24 -19.68
C ALA A 692 -65.93 -112.69 -19.41
N GLN A 693 -64.91 -113.55 -19.38
CA GLN A 693 -63.52 -113.10 -19.27
C GLN A 693 -63.03 -112.33 -20.51
N GLU A 694 -63.41 -112.75 -21.71
CA GLU A 694 -63.09 -112.01 -22.94
C GLU A 694 -63.77 -110.65 -22.99
N GLU A 695 -65.05 -110.55 -22.59
CA GLU A 695 -65.77 -109.28 -22.50
C GLU A 695 -65.18 -108.35 -21.43
N GLU A 696 -64.77 -108.88 -20.27
CA GLU A 696 -64.05 -108.09 -19.27
C GLU A 696 -62.70 -107.60 -19.78
N ARG A 697 -61.94 -108.45 -20.48
CA ARG A 697 -60.67 -108.03 -21.10
C ARG A 697 -60.91 -106.93 -22.13
N GLN A 698 -61.93 -107.07 -22.98
CA GLN A 698 -62.27 -106.04 -23.98
C GLN A 698 -62.72 -104.73 -23.33
N LYS A 699 -63.50 -104.78 -22.23
CA LYS A 699 -63.89 -103.58 -21.47
C LYS A 699 -62.67 -102.90 -20.86
N ARG A 700 -61.77 -103.66 -20.22
CA ARG A 700 -60.52 -103.10 -19.67
C ARG A 700 -59.64 -102.50 -20.76
N GLU A 701 -59.49 -103.18 -21.90
CA GLU A 701 -58.75 -102.66 -23.05
C GLU A 701 -59.40 -101.39 -23.64
N ALA A 702 -60.73 -101.28 -23.63
CA ALA A 702 -61.45 -100.09 -24.09
C ALA A 702 -61.30 -98.93 -23.09
N GLU A 703 -61.47 -99.19 -21.79
CA GLU A 703 -61.28 -98.22 -20.71
C GLU A 703 -59.82 -97.73 -20.65
N GLU A 704 -58.83 -98.60 -20.84
CA GLU A 704 -57.42 -98.22 -20.91
C GLU A 704 -57.13 -97.34 -22.12
N LYS A 705 -57.72 -97.64 -23.28
CA LYS A 705 -57.59 -96.79 -24.48
C LYS A 705 -58.23 -95.42 -24.25
N GLU A 706 -59.40 -95.37 -23.62
CA GLU A 706 -60.08 -94.12 -23.29
C GLU A 706 -59.28 -93.29 -22.26
N ALA A 707 -58.81 -93.91 -21.18
CA ALA A 707 -57.96 -93.28 -20.18
C ALA A 707 -56.63 -92.79 -20.79
N GLN A 708 -56.03 -93.52 -21.72
CA GLN A 708 -54.86 -93.05 -22.46
C GLN A 708 -55.17 -91.84 -23.36
N LEU A 709 -56.32 -91.85 -24.03
CA LEU A 709 -56.77 -90.72 -24.85
C LEU A 709 -57.06 -89.48 -23.99
N GLU A 710 -57.66 -89.67 -22.82
CA GLU A 710 -57.93 -88.59 -21.86
C GLU A 710 -56.63 -88.02 -21.28
N ARG A 711 -55.69 -88.85 -20.83
CA ARG A 711 -54.34 -88.42 -20.42
C ARG A 711 -53.66 -87.62 -21.54
N LYS A 712 -53.74 -88.07 -22.80
CA LYS A 712 -53.21 -87.32 -23.95
C LYS A 712 -53.92 -85.98 -24.16
N ARG A 713 -55.24 -85.89 -23.92
CA ARG A 713 -56.01 -84.64 -24.01
C ARG A 713 -55.63 -83.68 -22.88
N GLU A 714 -55.51 -84.16 -21.65
CA GLU A 714 -55.09 -83.39 -20.48
C GLU A 714 -53.66 -82.89 -20.61
N GLU A 715 -52.74 -83.74 -21.03
CA GLU A 715 -51.37 -83.32 -21.33
C GLU A 715 -51.33 -82.24 -22.40
N LYS A 716 -52.13 -82.35 -23.47
CA LYS A 716 -52.23 -81.30 -24.49
C LYS A 716 -52.78 -79.99 -23.92
N ARG A 717 -53.77 -80.05 -23.02
CA ARG A 717 -54.30 -78.87 -22.32
C ARG A 717 -53.22 -78.23 -21.44
N LEU A 718 -52.52 -79.02 -20.63
CA LEU A 718 -51.44 -78.55 -19.78
C LEU A 718 -50.27 -77.98 -20.59
N LYS A 719 -49.88 -78.63 -21.69
CA LYS A 719 -48.85 -78.14 -22.63
C LYS A 719 -49.26 -76.79 -23.23
N LYS A 720 -50.52 -76.63 -23.66
CA LYS A 720 -51.05 -75.34 -24.15
C LYS A 720 -51.03 -74.26 -23.08
N MET A 721 -51.43 -74.57 -21.85
CA MET A 721 -51.40 -73.61 -20.74
C MET A 721 -49.97 -73.18 -20.39
N LYS A 722 -49.03 -74.12 -20.31
CA LYS A 722 -47.61 -73.86 -20.09
C LYS A 722 -47.00 -73.00 -21.21
N GLU A 723 -47.37 -73.27 -22.46
CA GLU A 723 -46.88 -72.49 -23.61
C GLU A 723 -47.44 -71.07 -23.61
N LEU A 724 -48.74 -70.89 -23.33
CA LEU A 724 -49.34 -69.56 -23.17
C LEU A 724 -48.70 -68.78 -22.02
N GLU A 725 -48.39 -69.45 -20.91
CA GLU A 725 -47.69 -68.82 -19.79
C GLU A 725 -46.26 -68.42 -20.16
N LYS A 726 -45.52 -69.29 -20.87
CA LYS A 726 -44.20 -68.99 -21.42
C LYS A 726 -44.24 -67.77 -22.34
N GLN A 727 -45.23 -67.70 -23.23
CA GLN A 727 -45.43 -66.54 -24.11
C GLN A 727 -45.74 -65.26 -23.32
N LYS A 728 -46.58 -65.33 -22.27
CA LYS A 728 -46.85 -64.19 -21.38
C LYS A 728 -45.60 -63.73 -20.65
N ARG A 729 -44.76 -64.65 -20.17
CA ARG A 729 -43.47 -64.35 -19.53
C ARG A 729 -42.51 -63.67 -20.50
N ILE A 730 -42.38 -64.20 -21.73
CA ILE A 730 -41.55 -63.59 -22.79
C ILE A 730 -42.03 -62.18 -23.12
N LYS A 731 -43.34 -61.97 -23.32
CA LYS A 731 -43.90 -60.63 -23.61
C LYS A 731 -43.64 -59.63 -22.47
N ARG A 732 -43.80 -60.06 -21.21
CA ARG A 732 -43.48 -59.21 -20.05
C ARG A 732 -41.99 -58.87 -20.00
N ASN A 733 -41.12 -59.84 -20.23
CA ASN A 733 -39.68 -59.59 -20.26
C ASN A 733 -39.30 -58.63 -21.39
N GLN A 734 -39.88 -58.79 -22.58
CA GLN A 734 -39.69 -57.85 -23.70
C GLN A 734 -40.15 -56.43 -23.36
N GLN A 735 -41.28 -56.28 -22.67
CA GLN A 735 -41.76 -54.96 -22.19
C GLN A 735 -40.78 -54.34 -21.19
N LEU A 736 -40.29 -55.12 -20.22
CA LEU A 736 -39.30 -54.64 -19.24
C LEU A 736 -37.97 -54.27 -19.89
N GLU A 737 -37.50 -55.07 -20.87
CA GLU A 737 -36.31 -54.76 -21.65
C GLU A 737 -36.48 -53.49 -22.49
N ALA A 738 -37.65 -53.27 -23.08
CA ALA A 738 -37.94 -52.05 -23.83
C ALA A 738 -37.91 -50.82 -22.91
N ILE A 739 -38.54 -50.89 -21.73
CA ILE A 739 -38.50 -49.83 -20.72
C ILE A 739 -37.07 -49.58 -20.25
N ALA A 740 -36.29 -50.65 -20.01
CA ALA A 740 -34.90 -50.54 -19.59
C ALA A 740 -34.01 -49.90 -20.67
N LYS A 741 -34.18 -50.26 -21.95
CA LYS A 741 -33.49 -49.65 -23.09
C LYS A 741 -33.85 -48.18 -23.23
N GLU A 742 -35.13 -47.84 -23.14
CA GLU A 742 -35.58 -46.45 -23.24
C GLU A 742 -35.01 -45.60 -22.10
N HIS A 743 -35.05 -46.11 -20.86
CA HIS A 743 -34.42 -45.46 -19.71
C HIS A 743 -32.91 -45.30 -19.93
N TYR A 744 -32.22 -46.33 -20.40
CA TYR A 744 -30.80 -46.30 -20.70
C TYR A 744 -30.44 -45.25 -21.76
N GLU A 745 -31.21 -45.16 -22.85
CA GLU A 745 -31.05 -44.14 -23.89
C GLU A 745 -31.27 -42.72 -23.34
N ARG A 746 -32.32 -42.51 -22.55
CA ARG A 746 -32.57 -41.20 -21.88
C ARG A 746 -31.41 -40.82 -20.96
N VAL A 747 -30.85 -41.78 -20.21
CA VAL A 747 -29.69 -41.56 -19.34
C VAL A 747 -28.44 -41.25 -20.16
N LEU A 748 -28.17 -41.98 -21.24
CA LEU A 748 -27.04 -41.73 -22.14
C LEU A 748 -27.10 -40.33 -22.75
N LEU A 749 -28.26 -39.96 -23.30
CA LEU A 749 -28.47 -38.64 -23.92
C LEU A 749 -28.21 -37.52 -22.92
N ARG A 750 -28.65 -37.67 -21.66
CA ARG A 750 -28.41 -36.67 -20.61
C ARG A 750 -26.96 -36.69 -20.13
N LYS A 751 -26.47 -37.84 -19.65
CA LYS A 751 -25.20 -37.95 -18.91
C LYS A 751 -23.97 -37.94 -19.81
N LYS A 752 -24.03 -38.56 -20.99
CA LYS A 752 -22.89 -38.66 -21.93
C LYS A 752 -22.98 -37.66 -23.09
N GLY A 753 -24.18 -37.23 -23.49
CA GLY A 753 -24.36 -36.26 -24.57
C GLY A 753 -24.49 -34.82 -24.07
N LEU A 754 -25.68 -34.48 -23.59
CA LEU A 754 -26.12 -33.10 -23.39
C LEU A 754 -25.40 -32.38 -22.24
N GLU A 755 -25.26 -33.02 -21.07
CA GLU A 755 -24.63 -32.38 -19.92
C GLU A 755 -23.12 -32.12 -20.10
N PRO A 756 -22.32 -33.07 -20.63
CA PRO A 756 -20.93 -32.79 -20.99
C PRO A 756 -20.81 -31.69 -22.03
N TRP A 757 -21.66 -31.69 -23.05
CA TRP A 757 -21.63 -30.66 -24.10
C TRP A 757 -21.98 -29.27 -23.56
N LYS A 758 -22.99 -29.16 -22.68
CA LYS A 758 -23.29 -27.92 -21.97
C LYS A 758 -22.10 -27.42 -21.14
N ARG A 759 -21.46 -28.31 -20.38
CA ARG A 759 -20.25 -27.96 -19.60
C ARG A 759 -19.13 -27.45 -20.50
N LEU A 760 -18.88 -28.12 -21.61
CA LEU A 760 -17.83 -27.75 -22.56
C LEU A 760 -18.14 -26.40 -23.23
N ARG A 761 -19.41 -26.13 -23.56
CA ARG A 761 -19.85 -24.83 -24.07
C ARG A 761 -19.68 -23.71 -23.04
N MET A 762 -20.00 -23.98 -21.78
CA MET A 762 -19.80 -23.00 -20.69
C MET A 762 -18.32 -22.73 -20.44
N GLN A 763 -17.49 -23.77 -20.39
CA GLN A 763 -16.03 -23.64 -20.28
C GLN A 763 -15.44 -22.87 -21.47
N SER A 764 -15.90 -23.14 -22.69
CA SER A 764 -15.47 -22.39 -23.88
C SER A 764 -15.81 -20.91 -23.77
N LYS A 765 -17.03 -20.56 -23.35
CA LYS A 765 -17.42 -19.15 -23.10
C LYS A 765 -16.58 -18.50 -22.01
N GLN A 766 -16.35 -19.19 -20.89
CA GLN A 766 -15.51 -18.69 -19.79
C GLN A 766 -14.06 -18.47 -20.25
N ASN A 767 -13.50 -19.41 -21.01
CA ASN A 767 -12.14 -19.28 -21.53
C ASN A 767 -12.01 -18.09 -22.50
N ILE A 768 -13.02 -17.82 -23.33
CA ILE A 768 -13.06 -16.65 -24.20
C ILE A 768 -13.09 -15.36 -23.36
N GLN A 769 -13.96 -15.28 -22.35
CA GLN A 769 -14.04 -14.12 -21.46
C GLN A 769 -12.72 -13.86 -20.74
N VAL A 770 -12.11 -14.90 -20.16
CA VAL A 770 -10.81 -14.79 -19.48
C VAL A 770 -9.71 -14.35 -20.46
N ALA A 771 -9.73 -14.83 -21.71
CA ALA A 771 -8.78 -14.42 -22.73
C ALA A 771 -8.96 -12.94 -23.14
N GLU A 772 -10.20 -12.47 -23.27
CA GLU A 772 -10.52 -11.06 -23.55
C GLU A 772 -10.06 -10.14 -22.41
N GLU A 773 -10.36 -10.51 -21.16
CA GLU A 773 -9.90 -9.80 -19.97
C GLU A 773 -8.38 -9.74 -19.91
N HIS A 774 -7.70 -10.88 -20.08
CA HIS A 774 -6.25 -10.95 -20.11
C HIS A 774 -5.65 -10.10 -21.24
N TYR A 775 -6.23 -10.13 -22.44
CA TYR A 775 -5.79 -9.31 -23.57
C TYR A 775 -5.99 -7.81 -23.29
N SER A 776 -7.12 -7.42 -22.70
CA SER A 776 -7.40 -6.03 -22.33
C SER A 776 -6.40 -5.50 -21.28
N LEU A 777 -6.12 -6.29 -20.24
CA LEU A 777 -5.14 -5.96 -19.21
C LEU A 777 -3.71 -5.91 -19.77
N PHE A 778 -3.36 -6.84 -20.65
CA PHE A 778 -2.07 -6.84 -21.35
C PHE A 778 -1.88 -5.56 -22.16
N LEU A 779 -2.89 -5.16 -22.95
CA LEU A 779 -2.84 -3.92 -23.72
C LEU A 779 -2.71 -2.70 -22.81
N GLN A 780 -3.53 -2.60 -21.76
CA GLN A 780 -3.44 -1.52 -20.78
C GLN A 780 -2.04 -1.45 -20.18
N ARG A 781 -1.48 -2.57 -19.72
CA ARG A 781 -0.13 -2.64 -19.16
C ARG A 781 0.94 -2.21 -20.17
N LYS A 782 0.85 -2.67 -21.43
CA LYS A 782 1.77 -2.27 -22.51
C LYS A 782 1.77 -0.75 -22.73
N TYR A 783 0.59 -0.13 -22.81
CA TYR A 783 0.49 1.32 -23.01
C TYR A 783 0.90 2.11 -21.77
N MET A 784 0.55 1.64 -20.57
CA MET A 784 0.96 2.29 -19.31
C MET A 784 2.48 2.23 -19.11
N LEU A 785 3.13 1.11 -19.42
CA LEU A 785 4.59 0.96 -19.37
C LEU A 785 5.29 1.91 -20.35
N THR A 786 4.82 1.97 -21.60
CA THR A 786 5.41 2.87 -22.61
C THR A 786 5.20 4.34 -22.26
N TRP A 787 4.03 4.70 -21.71
CA TRP A 787 3.78 6.05 -21.19
C TRP A 787 4.68 6.39 -20.00
N PHE A 788 4.85 5.45 -19.07
CA PHE A 788 5.73 5.60 -17.92
C PHE A 788 7.19 5.82 -18.35
N GLN A 789 7.70 5.00 -19.28
CA GLN A 789 9.04 5.14 -19.84
C GLN A 789 9.25 6.51 -20.50
N ARG A 790 8.34 6.94 -21.38
CA ARG A 790 8.42 8.27 -22.01
C ARG A 790 8.37 9.40 -20.99
N SER A 791 7.57 9.25 -19.94
CA SER A 791 7.48 10.23 -18.86
C SER A 791 8.78 10.32 -18.09
N GLN A 792 9.38 9.18 -17.74
CA GLN A 792 10.68 9.10 -17.07
C GLN A 792 11.81 9.70 -17.92
N GLU A 793 11.86 9.39 -19.22
CA GLU A 793 12.81 10.00 -20.16
C GLU A 793 12.63 11.51 -20.27
N SER A 794 11.38 11.99 -20.28
CA SER A 794 11.08 13.42 -20.31
C SER A 794 11.54 14.14 -19.04
N LEU A 795 11.37 13.49 -17.88
CA LEU A 795 11.84 14.00 -16.60
C LEU A 795 13.37 14.00 -16.56
N ALA A 796 14.02 12.92 -16.98
CA ALA A 796 15.48 12.81 -17.05
C ALA A 796 16.09 13.90 -17.94
N ARG A 797 15.48 14.18 -19.11
CA ARG A 797 15.90 15.29 -19.98
C ARG A 797 15.79 16.65 -19.29
N LYS A 798 14.69 16.91 -18.57
CA LYS A 798 14.50 18.15 -17.82
C LYS A 798 15.51 18.29 -16.67
N MET A 799 15.76 17.21 -15.93
CA MET A 799 16.78 17.20 -14.86
C MET A 799 18.17 17.48 -15.42
N ALA A 800 18.56 16.80 -16.50
CA ALA A 800 19.85 17.04 -17.15
C ALA A 800 20.00 18.50 -17.66
N GLN A 801 18.92 19.09 -18.19
CA GLN A 801 18.91 20.52 -18.54
C GLN A 801 19.08 21.42 -17.32
N ALA A 802 18.37 21.12 -16.22
CA ALA A 802 18.49 21.87 -14.97
C ALA A 802 19.91 21.80 -14.39
N ASP A 803 20.53 20.61 -14.40
CA ASP A 803 21.90 20.40 -13.96
C ASP A 803 22.91 21.17 -14.83
N GLN A 804 22.71 21.19 -16.15
CA GLN A 804 23.50 22.02 -17.06
C GLN A 804 23.39 23.51 -16.71
N PHE A 805 22.17 24.03 -16.51
CA PHE A 805 21.99 25.43 -16.10
C PHE A 805 22.61 25.72 -14.73
N TYR A 806 22.42 24.83 -13.77
CA TYR A 806 23.00 24.96 -12.43
C TYR A 806 24.54 25.02 -12.49
N SER A 807 25.17 24.13 -13.26
CA SER A 807 26.63 24.12 -13.44
C SER A 807 27.14 25.43 -14.09
N GLN A 808 26.40 25.98 -15.06
CA GLN A 808 26.74 27.26 -15.69
C GLN A 808 26.61 28.44 -14.71
N ILE A 809 25.54 28.47 -13.92
CA ILE A 809 25.33 29.49 -12.88
C ILE A 809 26.44 29.41 -11.83
N LEU A 810 26.77 28.20 -11.39
CA LEU A 810 27.84 27.97 -10.42
C LEU A 810 29.19 28.45 -10.95
N LEU A 811 29.53 28.12 -12.20
CA LEU A 811 30.77 28.56 -12.84
C LEU A 811 30.83 30.09 -12.96
N LYS A 812 29.74 30.75 -13.35
CA LYS A 812 29.66 32.22 -13.37
C LYS A 812 29.87 32.82 -11.98
N ARG A 813 29.23 32.26 -10.96
CA ARG A 813 29.37 32.72 -9.56
C ARG A 813 30.80 32.59 -9.06
N VAL A 814 31.48 31.47 -9.36
CA VAL A 814 32.88 31.25 -8.98
C VAL A 814 33.81 32.23 -9.69
N ILE A 815 33.62 32.44 -11.00
CA ILE A 815 34.43 33.41 -11.76
C ILE A 815 34.22 34.84 -11.24
N GLN A 816 32.98 35.23 -10.95
CA GLN A 816 32.67 36.54 -10.36
C GLN A 816 33.32 36.72 -8.98
N SER A 817 33.27 35.69 -8.14
CA SER A 817 33.90 35.72 -6.81
C SER A 817 35.42 35.83 -6.92
N TRP A 818 36.03 35.10 -7.87
CA TRP A 818 37.46 35.18 -8.14
C TRP A 818 37.85 36.56 -8.70
N LEU A 819 37.06 37.12 -9.62
CA LEU A 819 37.30 38.46 -10.16
C LEU A 819 37.22 39.53 -9.06
N GLN A 820 36.24 39.43 -8.16
CA GLN A 820 36.12 40.34 -7.02
C GLN A 820 37.36 40.24 -6.12
N TYR A 821 37.81 39.02 -5.80
CA TYR A 821 39.02 38.80 -5.03
C TYR A 821 40.26 39.43 -5.69
N VAL A 822 40.39 39.34 -7.03
CA VAL A 822 41.48 39.98 -7.78
C VAL A 822 41.39 41.51 -7.72
N ILE A 823 40.18 42.08 -7.81
CA ILE A 823 39.96 43.53 -7.68
C ILE A 823 40.34 44.00 -6.27
N ASP A 824 39.89 43.29 -5.24
CA ASP A 824 40.19 43.61 -3.84
C ASP A 824 41.71 43.59 -3.61
N LEU A 825 42.41 42.57 -4.12
CA LEU A 825 43.88 42.50 -4.07
C LEU A 825 44.55 43.68 -4.80
N GLN A 826 44.03 44.08 -5.97
CA GLN A 826 44.57 45.22 -6.71
C GLN A 826 44.37 46.54 -5.95
N GLU A 827 43.22 46.71 -5.29
CA GLU A 827 42.94 47.87 -4.45
C GLU A 827 43.87 47.91 -3.23
N GLU A 828 44.08 46.78 -2.55
CA GLU A 828 45.04 46.69 -1.44
C GLU A 828 46.45 47.08 -1.90
N VAL A 829 46.93 46.53 -3.02
CA VAL A 829 48.23 46.89 -3.60
C VAL A 829 48.31 48.39 -3.95
N ARG A 830 47.24 48.97 -4.50
CA ARG A 830 47.18 50.42 -4.77
C ARG A 830 47.25 51.24 -3.49
N LYS A 831 46.51 50.87 -2.44
CA LYS A 831 46.57 51.52 -1.12
C LYS A 831 47.99 51.47 -0.56
N PHE A 832 48.65 50.31 -0.62
CA PHE A 832 50.05 50.15 -0.20
C PHE A 832 51.01 51.03 -1.02
N CYS A 833 50.87 51.08 -2.35
CA CYS A 833 51.69 51.92 -3.22
C CYS A 833 51.52 53.41 -2.91
N VAL A 834 50.28 53.87 -2.74
CA VAL A 834 49.97 55.27 -2.39
C VAL A 834 50.57 55.62 -1.03
N HIS A 835 50.35 54.77 -0.01
CA HIS A 835 50.91 54.99 1.33
C HIS A 835 52.45 55.01 1.31
N PHE A 836 53.08 54.10 0.56
CA PHE A 836 54.53 54.07 0.38
C PHE A 836 55.05 55.36 -0.28
N LEU A 837 54.37 55.81 -1.34
CA LEU A 837 54.73 57.03 -2.05
C LEU A 837 54.56 58.28 -1.18
N GLN A 838 53.45 58.38 -0.44
CA GLN A 838 53.22 59.45 0.53
C GLN A 838 54.35 59.48 1.57
N LYS A 839 54.67 58.35 2.19
CA LYS A 839 55.77 58.25 3.17
C LYS A 839 57.12 58.70 2.60
N LYS A 840 57.41 58.35 1.34
CA LYS A 840 58.62 58.79 0.63
C LYS A 840 58.63 60.30 0.38
N ILE A 841 57.51 60.86 -0.10
CA ILE A 841 57.36 62.30 -0.38
C ILE A 841 57.47 63.11 0.90
N PHE A 842 56.75 62.71 1.96
CA PHE A 842 56.82 63.40 3.25
C PHE A 842 58.24 63.41 3.82
N ARG A 843 58.97 62.29 3.70
CA ARG A 843 60.38 62.23 4.13
C ARG A 843 61.26 63.18 3.30
N ALA A 844 61.10 63.20 1.98
CA ALA A 844 61.86 64.08 1.11
C ALA A 844 61.56 65.57 1.39
N TRP A 845 60.28 65.92 1.54
CA TRP A 845 59.85 67.27 1.91
C TRP A 845 60.39 67.67 3.27
N PHE A 846 60.30 66.80 4.28
CA PHE A 846 60.82 67.08 5.61
C PHE A 846 62.33 67.32 5.61
N ASN A 847 63.09 66.53 4.84
CA ASN A 847 64.51 66.76 4.66
C ASN A 847 64.77 68.10 3.97
N MET A 848 64.06 68.41 2.89
CA MET A 848 64.19 69.71 2.20
C MET A 848 63.89 70.89 3.12
N VAL A 849 62.81 70.82 3.92
CA VAL A 849 62.46 71.87 4.89
C VAL A 849 63.53 72.02 5.96
N ARG A 850 64.11 70.91 6.43
CA ARG A 850 65.24 70.93 7.37
C ARG A 850 66.45 71.64 6.76
N GLU A 851 66.86 71.28 5.56
CA GLU A 851 67.99 71.92 4.88
C GLU A 851 67.74 73.41 4.65
N VAL A 852 66.55 73.78 4.16
CA VAL A 852 66.18 75.19 3.97
C VAL A 852 66.20 75.97 5.29
N LYS A 853 65.79 75.34 6.40
CA LYS A 853 65.86 75.97 7.73
C LYS A 853 67.29 76.14 8.22
N ILE A 854 68.16 75.15 7.99
CA ILE A 854 69.59 75.26 8.31
C ILE A 854 70.23 76.36 7.46
N ASP A 855 69.93 76.41 6.17
CA ASP A 855 70.42 77.45 5.25
C ASP A 855 69.93 78.85 5.64
N SER A 856 68.65 78.99 6.03
CA SER A 856 68.12 80.28 6.47
C SER A 856 68.76 80.71 7.78
N GLN A 857 68.94 79.79 8.75
CA GLN A 857 69.66 80.04 9.99
C GLN A 857 71.10 80.48 9.70
N GLY A 858 71.83 79.77 8.84
CA GLY A 858 73.19 80.17 8.44
C GLY A 858 73.24 81.54 7.77
N LYS A 859 72.25 81.89 6.92
CA LYS A 859 72.15 83.24 6.34
C LYS A 859 71.86 84.32 7.39
N HIS A 860 70.99 84.03 8.36
CA HIS A 860 70.70 84.95 9.46
C HIS A 860 71.92 85.18 10.34
N GLU A 861 72.69 84.12 10.64
CA GLU A 861 73.96 84.21 11.36
C GLU A 861 74.96 85.10 10.62
N ILE A 862 75.15 84.88 9.31
CA ILE A 862 76.03 85.74 8.47
C ILE A 862 75.55 87.20 8.45
N ALA A 863 74.23 87.42 8.37
CA ALA A 863 73.66 88.77 8.37
C ALA A 863 73.87 89.47 9.73
N ALA A 864 73.70 88.73 10.83
CA ALA A 864 73.97 89.21 12.18
C ALA A 864 75.45 89.58 12.35
N GLU A 865 76.37 88.71 11.92
CA GLU A 865 77.81 89.01 11.92
C GLU A 865 78.13 90.28 11.10
N HIS A 866 77.49 90.45 9.94
CA HIS A 866 77.69 91.64 9.12
C HIS A 866 77.13 92.91 9.78
N SER A 867 75.95 92.85 10.41
CA SER A 867 75.42 93.99 11.16
C SER A 867 76.32 94.34 12.33
N ASP A 868 76.83 93.34 13.06
CA ASP A 868 77.73 93.55 14.20
C ASP A 868 79.05 94.18 13.73
N ARG A 869 79.65 93.64 12.66
CA ARG A 869 80.85 94.24 12.04
C ARG A 869 80.60 95.67 11.58
N ARG A 870 79.44 95.97 10.98
CA ARG A 870 79.08 97.31 10.54
C ARG A 870 78.91 98.27 11.72
N ILE A 871 78.24 97.83 12.79
CA ILE A 871 78.09 98.61 14.03
C ILE A 871 79.46 98.91 14.62
N LEU A 872 80.34 97.91 14.72
CA LEU A 872 81.73 98.08 15.17
C LEU A 872 82.50 99.08 14.29
N TRP A 873 82.32 99.04 12.97
CA TRP A 873 82.98 99.97 12.06
C TRP A 873 82.48 101.41 12.18
N ILE A 874 81.16 101.58 12.28
CA ILE A 874 80.53 102.89 12.49
C ILE A 874 81.00 103.45 13.82
N THR A 875 80.87 102.70 14.91
CA THR A 875 81.29 103.12 16.26
C THR A 875 82.77 103.54 16.28
N LEU A 876 83.68 102.78 15.65
CA LEU A 876 85.09 103.16 15.51
C LEU A 876 85.29 104.48 14.73
N ARG A 877 84.55 104.69 13.63
CA ARG A 877 84.64 105.92 12.83
C ARG A 877 84.07 107.12 13.60
N THR A 878 82.94 106.94 14.27
CA THR A 878 82.32 107.98 15.11
C THR A 878 83.23 108.35 16.25
N TRP A 879 83.87 107.36 16.90
CA TRP A 879 84.87 107.59 17.93
C TRP A 879 86.08 108.38 17.41
N LYS A 880 86.63 108.02 16.23
CA LYS A 880 87.73 108.80 15.61
C LYS A 880 87.34 110.26 15.32
N LYS A 881 86.12 110.49 14.83
CA LYS A 881 85.60 111.85 14.60
C LYS A 881 85.42 112.60 15.92
N PHE A 882 84.86 111.95 16.93
CA PHE A 882 84.70 112.50 18.26
C PHE A 882 86.06 112.89 18.86
N VAL A 883 87.09 112.06 18.73
CA VAL A 883 88.47 112.38 19.17
C VAL A 883 89.01 113.63 18.46
N LYS A 884 88.78 113.79 17.14
CA LYS A 884 89.18 115.00 16.40
C LYS A 884 88.40 116.23 16.87
N PHE A 885 87.09 116.11 16.97
CA PHE A 885 86.21 117.17 17.47
C PHE A 885 86.63 117.60 18.88
N MET A 886 86.92 116.66 19.77
CA MET A 886 87.41 116.93 21.12
C MET A 886 88.79 117.61 21.15
N LYS A 887 89.63 117.44 20.12
CA LYS A 887 90.88 118.21 20.00
C LYS A 887 90.60 119.64 19.53
N GLU A 888 89.75 119.82 18.53
CA GLU A 888 89.35 121.15 18.04
C GLU A 888 88.60 121.95 19.09
N GLU A 889 87.67 121.32 19.81
CA GLU A 889 86.92 121.94 20.90
C GLU A 889 87.86 122.35 22.02
N ARG A 890 88.91 121.56 22.32
CA ARG A 890 89.97 121.98 23.26
C ARG A 890 90.72 123.22 22.77
N VAL A 891 91.14 123.27 21.51
CA VAL A 891 91.85 124.45 20.95
C VAL A 891 90.93 125.68 20.88
N LYS A 892 89.68 125.50 20.46
CA LYS A 892 88.67 126.57 20.47
C LYS A 892 88.44 127.06 21.88
N GLU A 893 88.37 126.16 22.85
CA GLU A 893 88.20 126.51 24.24
C GLU A 893 89.42 127.23 24.80
N GLU A 894 90.64 126.82 24.44
CA GLU A 894 91.88 127.56 24.78
C GLU A 894 91.87 128.97 24.19
N ARG A 895 91.45 129.15 22.94
CA ARG A 895 91.29 130.49 22.34
C ARG A 895 90.19 131.30 23.02
N ARG A 896 89.04 130.69 23.31
CA ARG A 896 87.97 131.33 24.08
C ARG A 896 88.49 131.72 25.46
N GLN A 897 89.32 130.90 26.11
CA GLN A 897 89.95 131.24 27.38
C GLN A 897 90.95 132.39 27.25
N GLN A 898 91.76 132.44 26.20
CA GLN A 898 92.66 133.57 25.94
C GLN A 898 91.87 134.87 25.70
N LEU A 899 90.80 134.81 24.90
CA LEU A 899 89.90 135.95 24.70
C LEU A 899 89.21 136.35 26.00
N ARG A 900 88.69 135.40 26.78
CA ARG A 900 88.12 135.65 28.10
C ARG A 900 89.15 136.35 29.01
N ARG A 901 90.41 135.93 29.02
CA ARG A 901 91.49 136.60 29.77
C ARG A 901 91.75 138.02 29.28
N LYS A 902 91.80 138.26 27.97
CA LYS A 902 91.98 139.61 27.40
C LYS A 902 90.80 140.54 27.67
N VAL A 903 89.58 140.02 27.61
CA VAL A 903 88.38 140.80 27.94
C VAL A 903 88.40 141.18 29.42
N VAL A 904 88.80 140.26 30.31
CA VAL A 904 88.99 140.55 31.73
C VAL A 904 90.10 141.60 31.97
N GLU A 905 91.16 141.66 31.16
CA GLU A 905 92.16 142.74 31.23
C GLU A 905 91.62 144.12 30.82
N ILE A 906 90.77 144.20 29.78
CA ILE A 906 90.24 145.48 29.27
C ILE A 906 89.05 145.98 30.11
N LEU A 907 88.25 145.06 30.62
CA LEU A 907 87.09 145.32 31.46
C LEU A 907 87.13 144.35 32.66
N PRO A 908 87.69 144.78 33.82
CA PRO A 908 87.73 143.96 35.04
C PRO A 908 86.34 143.53 35.51
N ASP A 909 85.31 144.33 35.21
CA ASP A 909 83.91 144.06 35.57
C ASP A 909 83.24 143.04 34.63
N PHE A 910 83.91 142.59 33.56
CA PHE A 910 83.37 141.55 32.67
C PHE A 910 83.41 140.17 33.35
N GLN A 911 82.30 139.80 33.98
CA GLN A 911 82.07 138.45 34.43
C GLN A 911 81.80 137.54 33.24
N VAL A 912 82.77 136.67 32.95
CA VAL A 912 82.58 135.53 32.05
C VAL A 912 81.40 134.71 32.57
N PRO A 913 80.33 134.48 31.79
CA PRO A 913 79.25 133.58 32.19
C PRO A 913 79.86 132.22 32.53
N GLY A 914 79.88 131.92 33.83
CA GLY A 914 80.37 130.65 34.35
C GLY A 914 79.64 129.54 33.63
N ARG A 915 80.40 128.56 33.12
CA ARG A 915 79.83 127.34 32.56
C ARG A 915 78.76 126.84 33.52
N TYR A 916 77.53 126.67 33.03
CA TYR A 916 76.56 125.77 33.63
C TYR A 916 77.18 124.37 33.67
N HIS A 917 77.92 124.07 34.73
CA HIS A 917 78.51 122.76 34.99
C HIS A 917 77.71 121.97 36.02
N GLU A 918 76.55 122.47 36.47
CA GLU A 918 75.78 121.82 37.53
C GLU A 918 74.62 120.93 37.05
N LEU A 919 74.33 120.83 35.75
CA LEU A 919 73.26 119.92 35.27
C LEU A 919 73.74 118.55 34.74
N TYR A 920 75.04 118.26 34.77
CA TYR A 920 75.54 116.95 34.32
C TYR A 920 75.88 115.95 35.42
N GLN A 921 75.76 116.33 36.70
CA GLN A 921 76.04 115.37 37.80
C GLN A 921 74.80 114.62 38.31
N GLN A 922 73.59 114.92 37.81
CA GLN A 922 72.36 114.30 38.34
C GLN A 922 71.67 113.30 37.39
N SER A 923 72.28 112.99 36.24
CA SER A 923 71.79 111.94 35.33
C SER A 923 72.58 110.63 35.36
N ASP A 924 73.61 110.51 36.22
CA ASP A 924 74.38 109.27 36.38
C ASP A 924 73.67 108.19 37.22
N THR A 925 72.44 108.42 37.68
CA THR A 925 71.70 107.45 38.51
C THR A 925 70.43 106.87 37.88
N TRP A 926 70.16 107.10 36.59
CA TRP A 926 69.14 106.31 35.89
C TRP A 926 69.79 105.09 35.26
N SER A 927 70.13 104.15 36.14
CA SER A 927 70.40 102.75 35.82
C SER A 927 69.15 102.14 35.18
N LEU A 928 68.95 102.36 33.89
CA LEU A 928 67.92 101.68 33.10
C LEU A 928 68.38 100.24 32.83
N SER A 929 68.07 99.40 33.81
CA SER A 929 67.83 97.97 33.66
C SER A 929 66.88 97.74 32.48
N LYS A 930 67.42 97.36 31.32
CA LYS A 930 66.64 96.83 30.19
C LYS A 930 67.19 95.47 29.78
N THR A 931 67.21 94.57 30.74
CA THR A 931 67.25 93.11 30.55
C THR A 931 65.82 92.58 30.60
N SER A 932 65.12 92.55 29.46
CA SER A 932 64.02 91.62 29.17
C SER A 932 63.28 92.07 27.91
N LEU A 933 63.76 91.65 26.73
CA LEU A 933 62.98 91.49 25.50
C LEU A 933 63.86 90.67 24.55
N VAL A 934 64.16 89.45 24.99
CA VAL A 934 64.69 88.36 24.16
C VAL A 934 63.64 87.26 24.29
N ASN A 935 62.67 87.27 23.38
CA ASN A 935 61.71 86.19 23.11
C ASN A 935 60.92 86.61 21.87
N GLU A 936 61.54 86.42 20.70
CA GLU A 936 60.86 86.15 19.42
C GLU A 936 61.78 85.30 18.54
#